data_AF-A0AAQ4DL52-F1
#
_entry.id   AF-A0AAQ4DL52-F1
#
_cell.length_a   1.000
_cell.length_b   1.000
_cell.length_c   1.000
_cell.angle_alpha   90.00
_cell.angle_beta   90.00
_cell.angle_gamma   90.00
#
_symmetry.space_group_name_H-M   'P 1'
#
loop_
_entity.id
_entity.type
_entity.pdbx_description
1 polymer ?
#
loop_
_entity_poly.entity_id
_entity_poly.type
_entity_poly.pdbx_seq_one_letter_code
_entity_poly.pdbx_strand_id
1 'polypeptide(L)'
;MEANDEKINAVVQHAQRLCSEGHMASDKIRKKADSILERRDANRKLASEQMARLADQLALHQFLQDCDQLTEWIQEKMIVAQDETYRSAKTVHSKWTRHQAFEAEVQANKERLERAQQAGRALVAEKPEMAPLVEPKLQELEQQFNNLEDTTQAKGQRLFDDNRHVLYEQTCDDIDSWIDELESQVLVSETGQDLASVTTILQRQRDVENQMAQKAKQVDALQGQAHYLEKLDPNRAEDLIARRAVVEQRFEKLQAPLEQRRRELLKKKEAYQFRRDVEDEKLWVAEKMPLVKSPDRGSSLFGVQMLRKKEQSLRHEVDHHEPRVAAICEDGRRLAAEGHADGPEFERLAKELEELWAELRRALDARREDLLISEKAHQYYFDASEAEAWMSEQELYMMVEDRGRDEASAQKLRKKHQNLEAAVDDYAETVRQLGDTARRLVQEGHPDSDQIAVRQSQVDKLYAGLRDLALERRQKLEEALRLFALSREVDDLMQWIAEREVVASSQELGQDYEHVTLLRERFNAFRDETRSVGEERVQKASAQAEALMTGPDAAQAAQWKDALQEAWADLLELMDTRAQVLVASWDLHRFFHDCRDVYQRILEKQNGMSEELGRDAVSVSNLQRKQANFENDLQTLGSAVEGIRSQASQLGAAYAGDKAREIQAREAEVVAAWQRLLGSCESRRARLADTGDLFRFLSMVRDLLLWMEEVVRQMNSSEKPRDVSGVELLMNNHQSLKAEVDAREDNLAACLALGRDLLARNHYASGEIKEKLLALSTQRAALGARWDERWEHLQLILEVYQFARDASVAEHWLLAQEPYLLSQELGHTIDEVEQLLKRHEAFEKSAAAQEERFAALERLTTLELKELQGMEDIQERRRALRRLDDHLRSSGIYEPFELKEMRAREEEQERRRQQEELERLAALQPPPSHEPSAQDRVDAEASAEAVREPAILSGAEGVAVSAAAAPAPAGDGSPRATAAATALPASPGPAAATSPAPSTPPKIKRSRSKSPFGSWRKKKLPVEEETERPAEDEFEGLLLRKHEWESTTKKASNRSWEKLYLVIRGTTLAAYKDQKHYRQEPESHYRNELPVDLRTATAERATDYTKKKHVFRLKLSNGGEFLFQAKDEEELSQWLQQLQAAIAQLLHPQKELSYKAAEERGRQATASLLHHQLLTAKVVYVL
;
A
#
# COMPACT_ATOMS: atom_id res chain seq x y z
N MET A 1 -108.99 -22.20 19.84
CA MET A 1 -107.96 -21.21 20.24
C MET A 1 -107.65 -20.23 19.10
N GLU A 2 -107.58 -20.67 17.84
CA GLU A 2 -107.16 -19.83 16.69
C GLU A 2 -108.04 -18.60 16.40
N ALA A 3 -109.36 -18.68 16.58
CA ALA A 3 -110.26 -17.56 16.31
C ALA A 3 -110.04 -16.30 17.18
N ASN A 4 -109.34 -16.41 18.31
CA ASN A 4 -109.08 -15.29 19.23
C ASN A 4 -107.63 -14.77 19.14
N ASP A 5 -106.77 -15.40 18.35
CA ASP A 5 -105.33 -15.16 18.33
C ASP A 5 -104.96 -13.86 17.61
N GLU A 6 -105.68 -13.54 16.52
CA GLU A 6 -105.54 -12.29 15.79
C GLU A 6 -105.89 -11.07 16.66
N LYS A 7 -106.94 -11.18 17.46
CA LYS A 7 -107.37 -10.12 18.39
C LYS A 7 -106.34 -9.88 19.48
N ILE A 8 -105.72 -10.93 20.03
CA ILE A 8 -104.68 -10.80 21.05
C ILE A 8 -103.40 -10.19 20.45
N ASN A 9 -102.99 -10.63 19.26
CA ASN A 9 -101.83 -10.06 18.56
C ASN A 9 -102.03 -8.57 18.22
N ALA A 10 -103.21 -8.17 17.76
CA ALA A 10 -103.53 -6.77 17.49
C ALA A 10 -103.42 -5.90 18.75
N VAL A 11 -103.87 -6.40 19.91
CA VAL A 11 -103.76 -5.69 21.20
C VAL A 11 -102.29 -5.53 21.63
N VAL A 12 -101.46 -6.55 21.44
CA VAL A 12 -100.02 -6.50 21.77
C VAL A 12 -99.27 -5.51 20.87
N GLN A 13 -99.55 -5.54 19.56
CA GLN A 13 -98.95 -4.60 18.60
C GLN A 13 -99.38 -3.15 18.87
N HIS A 14 -100.64 -2.92 19.24
CA HIS A 14 -101.14 -1.60 19.60
C HIS A 14 -100.50 -1.09 20.89
N ALA A 15 -100.33 -1.97 21.88
CA ALA A 15 -99.62 -1.68 23.12
C ALA A 15 -98.15 -1.29 22.88
N GLN A 16 -97.45 -1.95 21.95
CA GLN A 16 -96.08 -1.62 21.55
C GLN A 16 -95.99 -0.25 20.85
N ARG A 17 -96.95 0.06 19.97
CA ARG A 17 -97.01 1.35 19.26
C ARG A 17 -97.18 2.53 20.22
N LEU A 18 -98.06 2.39 21.21
CA LEU A 18 -98.25 3.38 22.29
C LEU A 18 -97.00 3.57 23.15
N CYS A 19 -96.16 2.55 23.29
CA CYS A 19 -94.87 2.67 23.98
C CYS A 19 -93.85 3.44 23.14
N SER A 20 -93.82 3.25 21.82
CA SER A 20 -92.86 3.92 20.92
C SER A 20 -93.10 5.42 20.72
N GLU A 21 -94.30 5.93 20.98
CA GLU A 21 -94.65 7.36 20.85
C GLU A 21 -94.36 8.20 22.12
N GLY A 22 -93.77 7.60 23.16
CA GLY A 22 -93.44 8.32 24.40
C GLY A 22 -94.63 8.57 25.34
N HIS A 23 -95.72 7.79 25.23
CA HIS A 23 -96.93 7.93 26.06
C HIS A 23 -96.62 7.86 27.57
N MET A 24 -97.31 8.70 28.35
CA MET A 24 -97.17 8.89 29.81
C MET A 24 -97.35 7.62 30.68
N ALA A 25 -97.72 6.49 30.07
CA ALA A 25 -98.02 5.22 30.75
C ALA A 25 -97.41 3.98 30.06
N SER A 26 -96.37 4.17 29.24
CA SER A 26 -95.71 3.09 28.49
C SER A 26 -95.33 1.88 29.36
N ASP A 27 -94.78 2.10 30.56
CA ASP A 27 -94.40 0.99 31.44
C ASP A 27 -95.58 0.13 31.92
N LYS A 28 -96.74 0.75 32.15
CA LYS A 28 -97.96 0.03 32.56
C LYS A 28 -98.58 -0.74 31.40
N ILE A 29 -98.50 -0.19 30.19
CA ILE A 29 -99.02 -0.81 28.96
C ILE A 29 -98.18 -2.03 28.60
N ARG A 30 -96.84 -1.91 28.61
CA ARG A 30 -95.90 -3.01 28.36
C ARG A 30 -96.14 -4.19 29.30
N LYS A 31 -96.17 -3.96 30.62
CA LYS A 31 -96.47 -5.02 31.61
C LYS A 31 -97.81 -5.72 31.37
N LYS A 32 -98.82 -5.00 30.88
CA LYS A 32 -100.14 -5.59 30.61
C LYS A 32 -100.16 -6.41 29.31
N ALA A 33 -99.46 -5.95 28.27
CA ALA A 33 -99.28 -6.69 27.03
C ALA A 33 -98.49 -7.99 27.24
N ASP A 34 -97.41 -7.92 28.03
CA ASP A 34 -96.58 -9.09 28.37
C ASP A 34 -97.39 -10.14 29.15
N SER A 35 -98.20 -9.71 30.13
CA SER A 35 -99.07 -10.62 30.90
C SER A 35 -100.15 -11.32 30.06
N ILE A 36 -100.60 -10.71 28.95
CA ILE A 36 -101.57 -11.30 28.04
C ILE A 36 -100.89 -12.35 27.14
N LEU A 37 -99.67 -12.07 26.66
CA LEU A 37 -98.89 -13.03 25.88
C LEU A 37 -98.58 -14.30 26.68
N GLU A 38 -98.09 -14.15 27.92
CA GLU A 38 -97.74 -15.32 28.76
C GLU A 38 -98.93 -16.27 28.99
N ARG A 39 -100.14 -15.74 29.25
CA ARG A 39 -101.34 -16.59 29.46
C ARG A 39 -101.80 -17.28 28.19
N ARG A 40 -101.69 -16.61 27.04
CA ARG A 40 -102.03 -17.21 25.74
C ARG A 40 -101.17 -18.45 25.50
N ASP A 41 -99.88 -18.32 25.70
CA ASP A 41 -98.92 -19.38 25.38
C ASP A 41 -99.05 -20.56 26.35
N ALA A 42 -99.31 -20.32 27.64
CA ALA A 42 -99.59 -21.38 28.62
C ALA A 42 -100.88 -22.18 28.31
N ASN A 43 -101.97 -21.51 27.95
CA ASN A 43 -103.22 -22.19 27.58
C ASN A 43 -103.08 -23.01 26.29
N ARG A 44 -102.26 -22.55 25.33
CA ARG A 44 -101.98 -23.31 24.10
C ARG A 44 -101.27 -24.62 24.41
N LYS A 45 -100.29 -24.59 25.32
CA LYS A 45 -99.56 -25.77 25.77
C LYS A 45 -100.48 -26.83 26.39
N LEU A 46 -101.30 -26.45 27.37
CA LEU A 46 -102.21 -27.38 28.05
C LEU A 46 -103.27 -27.98 27.10
N ALA A 47 -103.79 -27.19 26.15
CA ALA A 47 -104.74 -27.69 25.16
C ALA A 47 -104.11 -28.73 24.23
N SER A 48 -102.86 -28.51 23.80
CA SER A 48 -102.12 -29.48 22.97
C SER A 48 -101.82 -30.79 23.71
N GLU A 49 -101.50 -30.71 25.01
CA GLU A 49 -101.20 -31.89 25.83
C GLU A 49 -102.43 -32.78 26.04
N GLN A 50 -103.63 -32.21 26.22
CA GLN A 50 -104.85 -33.03 26.36
C GLN A 50 -105.33 -33.65 25.05
N MET A 51 -105.15 -32.96 23.92
CA MET A 51 -105.51 -33.51 22.62
C MET A 51 -104.66 -34.75 22.28
N ALA A 52 -103.38 -34.74 22.66
CA ALA A 52 -102.51 -35.90 22.51
C ALA A 52 -103.00 -37.13 23.29
N ARG A 53 -103.42 -36.96 24.56
CA ARG A 53 -103.90 -38.09 25.39
C ARG A 53 -105.19 -38.73 24.88
N LEU A 54 -106.11 -37.94 24.33
CA LEU A 54 -107.37 -38.46 23.77
C LEU A 54 -107.14 -39.21 22.45
N ALA A 55 -106.16 -38.78 21.64
CA ALA A 55 -105.78 -39.50 20.42
C ALA A 55 -105.21 -40.90 20.74
N ASP A 56 -104.36 -41.00 21.76
CA ASP A 56 -103.75 -42.27 22.19
C ASP A 56 -104.81 -43.32 22.62
N GLN A 57 -105.89 -42.92 23.31
CA GLN A 57 -106.96 -43.83 23.76
C GLN A 57 -107.89 -44.28 22.62
N LEU A 58 -108.13 -43.43 21.61
CA LEU A 58 -108.94 -43.78 20.44
C LEU A 58 -108.26 -44.87 19.60
N ALA A 59 -106.93 -44.77 19.43
CA ALA A 59 -106.14 -45.71 18.66
C ALA A 59 -106.17 -47.14 19.27
N LEU A 60 -106.13 -47.26 20.61
CA LEU A 60 -106.20 -48.57 21.29
C LEU A 60 -107.55 -49.28 21.05
N HIS A 61 -108.67 -48.56 21.13
CA HIS A 61 -109.99 -49.16 20.96
C HIS A 61 -110.29 -49.58 19.51
N GLN A 62 -109.78 -48.85 18.53
CA GLN A 62 -109.89 -49.24 17.12
C GLN A 62 -109.16 -50.58 16.84
N PHE A 63 -107.97 -50.75 17.41
CA PHE A 63 -107.20 -51.99 17.26
C PHE A 63 -107.89 -53.23 17.85
N LEU A 64 -108.50 -53.11 19.04
CA LEU A 64 -109.20 -54.25 19.65
C LEU A 64 -110.42 -54.69 18.82
N GLN A 65 -111.14 -53.73 18.21
CA GLN A 65 -112.26 -54.04 17.32
C GLN A 65 -111.84 -54.81 16.06
N ASP A 66 -110.68 -54.47 15.47
CA ASP A 66 -110.16 -55.14 14.29
C ASP A 66 -109.72 -56.59 14.59
N CYS A 67 -109.20 -56.84 15.80
CA CYS A 67 -108.83 -58.19 16.24
C CYS A 67 -110.05 -59.12 16.40
N ASP A 68 -111.15 -58.60 16.95
CA ASP A 68 -112.36 -59.41 17.15
C ASP A 68 -113.01 -59.79 15.80
N GLN A 69 -113.05 -58.87 14.82
CA GLN A 69 -113.58 -59.16 13.48
C GLN A 69 -112.80 -60.25 12.74
N LEU A 70 -111.47 -60.25 12.86
CA LEU A 70 -110.64 -61.26 12.21
C LEU A 70 -110.78 -62.63 12.88
N THR A 71 -111.03 -62.66 14.19
CA THR A 71 -111.33 -63.90 14.94
C THR A 71 -112.61 -64.57 14.41
N GLU A 72 -113.68 -63.81 14.19
CA GLU A 72 -114.95 -64.34 13.65
C GLU A 72 -114.76 -64.95 12.24
N TRP A 73 -114.00 -64.30 11.36
CA TRP A 73 -113.73 -64.78 10.01
C TRP A 73 -112.96 -66.12 10.01
N ILE A 74 -111.94 -66.26 10.86
CA ILE A 74 -111.15 -67.50 10.95
C ILE A 74 -112.05 -68.67 11.35
N GLN A 75 -112.96 -68.45 12.30
CA GLN A 75 -113.89 -69.47 12.76
C GLN A 75 -114.88 -69.92 11.67
N GLU A 76 -115.41 -69.00 10.86
CA GLU A 76 -116.29 -69.34 9.73
C GLU A 76 -115.58 -70.21 8.68
N LYS A 77 -114.34 -69.88 8.32
CA LYS A 77 -113.58 -70.60 7.28
C LYS A 77 -113.11 -71.98 7.76
N MET A 78 -112.85 -72.14 9.06
CA MET A 78 -112.53 -73.44 9.66
C MET A 78 -113.61 -74.49 9.42
N ILE A 79 -114.89 -74.07 9.44
CA ILE A 79 -116.01 -74.97 9.15
C ILE A 79 -115.97 -75.48 7.70
N VAL A 80 -115.55 -74.63 6.75
CA VAL A 80 -115.46 -74.99 5.32
C VAL A 80 -114.28 -75.93 5.03
N ALA A 81 -113.15 -75.74 5.71
CA ALA A 81 -111.99 -76.62 5.58
C ALA A 81 -112.29 -78.05 6.08
N GLN A 82 -113.09 -78.17 7.15
CA GLN A 82 -113.45 -79.45 7.77
C GLN A 82 -114.63 -80.17 7.10
N ASP A 83 -115.40 -79.52 6.23
CA ASP A 83 -116.52 -80.14 5.52
C ASP A 83 -116.03 -81.10 4.40
N GLU A 84 -116.23 -82.40 4.60
CA GLU A 84 -115.95 -83.45 3.60
C GLU A 84 -116.93 -83.42 2.41
N THR A 85 -118.05 -82.70 2.56
CA THR A 85 -119.16 -82.65 1.60
C THR A 85 -119.20 -81.37 0.77
N TYR A 86 -118.16 -80.52 0.83
CA TYR A 86 -118.16 -79.19 0.21
C TYR A 86 -118.14 -79.23 -1.35
N ARG A 87 -119.34 -79.55 -1.86
CA ARG A 87 -120.05 -79.32 -3.14
C ARG A 87 -119.61 -80.10 -4.40
N SER A 88 -119.81 -81.43 -4.32
CA SER A 88 -120.27 -82.36 -5.39
C SER A 88 -119.77 -82.12 -6.84
N ALA A 89 -118.69 -82.83 -7.23
CA ALA A 89 -118.19 -82.92 -8.61
C ALA A 89 -117.85 -84.37 -8.98
N LYS A 90 -118.19 -84.82 -10.20
CA LYS A 90 -118.03 -86.22 -10.65
C LYS A 90 -116.60 -86.65 -11.02
N THR A 91 -115.61 -85.74 -11.17
CA THR A 91 -114.23 -86.08 -11.60
C THR A 91 -113.14 -85.50 -10.69
N VAL A 92 -112.07 -86.28 -10.47
CA VAL A 92 -110.99 -85.96 -9.51
C VAL A 92 -110.22 -84.69 -9.89
N HIS A 93 -109.88 -84.50 -11.17
CA HIS A 93 -109.22 -83.29 -11.66
C HIS A 93 -110.03 -82.00 -11.37
N SER A 94 -111.37 -82.08 -11.46
CA SER A 94 -112.25 -80.94 -11.17
C SER A 94 -112.34 -80.62 -9.67
N LYS A 95 -112.13 -81.63 -8.80
CA LYS A 95 -112.05 -81.45 -7.35
C LYS A 95 -110.72 -80.82 -6.94
N TRP A 96 -109.60 -81.29 -7.52
CA TRP A 96 -108.27 -80.73 -7.32
C TRP A 96 -108.21 -79.23 -7.68
N THR A 97 -108.68 -78.89 -8.88
CA THR A 97 -108.66 -77.49 -9.37
C THR A 97 -109.46 -76.53 -8.47
N ARG A 98 -110.63 -76.98 -7.95
CA ARG A 98 -111.44 -76.16 -7.03
C ARG A 98 -110.84 -76.03 -5.64
N HIS A 99 -110.18 -77.08 -5.14
CA HIS A 99 -109.47 -77.03 -3.87
C HIS A 99 -108.26 -76.10 -3.93
N GLN A 100 -107.52 -76.10 -5.04
CA GLN A 100 -106.43 -75.16 -5.29
C GLN A 100 -106.91 -73.69 -5.24
N ALA A 101 -108.12 -73.41 -5.73
CA ALA A 101 -108.71 -72.07 -5.63
C ALA A 101 -109.10 -71.69 -4.18
N PHE A 102 -109.57 -72.63 -3.37
CA PHE A 102 -109.89 -72.41 -1.95
C PHE A 102 -108.63 -72.18 -1.10
N GLU A 103 -107.57 -72.96 -1.35
CA GLU A 103 -106.27 -72.80 -0.69
C GLU A 103 -105.66 -71.41 -0.98
N ALA A 104 -105.78 -70.94 -2.23
CA ALA A 104 -105.37 -69.58 -2.60
C ALA A 104 -106.18 -68.49 -1.87
N GLU A 105 -107.48 -68.70 -1.59
CA GLU A 105 -108.32 -67.76 -0.84
C GLU A 105 -107.91 -67.65 0.64
N VAL A 106 -107.55 -68.79 1.27
CA VAL A 106 -107.03 -68.81 2.64
C VAL A 106 -105.69 -68.07 2.72
N GLN A 107 -104.78 -68.32 1.77
CA GLN A 107 -103.48 -67.64 1.72
C GLN A 107 -103.59 -66.13 1.48
N ALA A 108 -104.52 -65.69 0.62
CA ALA A 108 -104.72 -64.26 0.35
C ALA A 108 -105.20 -63.46 1.58
N ASN A 109 -105.82 -64.11 2.58
CA ASN A 109 -106.26 -63.44 3.81
C ASN A 109 -105.21 -63.45 4.93
N LYS A 110 -104.04 -64.09 4.73
CA LYS A 110 -102.91 -64.06 5.66
C LYS A 110 -102.38 -62.65 5.90
N GLU A 111 -102.43 -61.80 4.88
CA GLU A 111 -102.08 -60.37 4.99
C GLU A 111 -102.96 -59.60 5.97
N ARG A 112 -104.20 -60.03 6.25
CA ARG A 112 -105.07 -59.38 7.25
C ARG A 112 -104.58 -59.64 8.67
N LEU A 113 -104.10 -60.85 8.95
CA LEU A 113 -103.46 -61.22 10.23
C LEU A 113 -102.18 -60.43 10.45
N GLU A 114 -101.33 -60.34 9.42
CA GLU A 114 -100.08 -59.59 9.49
C GLU A 114 -100.32 -58.09 9.72
N ARG A 115 -101.34 -57.50 9.09
CA ARG A 115 -101.73 -56.10 9.33
C ARG A 115 -102.24 -55.87 10.76
N ALA A 116 -103.04 -56.78 11.31
CA ALA A 116 -103.46 -56.70 12.71
C ALA A 116 -102.25 -56.77 13.65
N GLN A 117 -101.31 -57.71 13.41
CA GLN A 117 -100.06 -57.80 14.18
C GLN A 117 -99.20 -56.55 14.08
N GLN A 118 -99.08 -55.95 12.90
CA GLN A 118 -98.32 -54.71 12.70
C GLN A 118 -98.98 -53.52 13.40
N ALA A 119 -100.29 -53.35 13.29
CA ALA A 119 -101.03 -52.29 13.98
C ALA A 119 -100.88 -52.40 15.51
N GLY A 120 -100.99 -53.62 16.06
CA GLY A 120 -100.78 -53.84 17.49
C GLY A 120 -99.34 -53.58 17.94
N ARG A 121 -98.33 -54.06 17.19
CA ARG A 121 -96.92 -53.76 17.50
C ARG A 121 -96.59 -52.27 17.40
N ALA A 122 -97.20 -51.55 16.46
CA ALA A 122 -97.04 -50.10 16.32
C ALA A 122 -97.63 -49.34 17.51
N LEU A 123 -98.83 -49.72 17.96
CA LEU A 123 -99.46 -49.17 19.17
C LEU A 123 -98.61 -49.37 20.43
N VAL A 124 -98.01 -50.55 20.56
CA VAL A 124 -97.09 -50.86 21.68
C VAL A 124 -95.78 -50.06 21.58
N ALA A 125 -95.27 -49.84 20.37
CA ALA A 125 -94.04 -49.08 20.17
C ALA A 125 -94.20 -47.58 20.46
N GLU A 126 -95.32 -46.96 20.06
CA GLU A 126 -95.57 -45.53 20.31
C GLU A 126 -95.88 -45.23 21.79
N LYS A 127 -96.56 -46.17 22.47
CA LYS A 127 -96.91 -46.05 23.89
C LYS A 127 -96.73 -47.41 24.60
N PRO A 128 -95.57 -47.65 25.24
CA PRO A 128 -95.28 -48.90 25.95
C PRO A 128 -96.28 -49.24 27.07
N GLU A 129 -97.00 -48.23 27.57
CA GLU A 129 -98.02 -48.38 28.61
C GLU A 129 -99.24 -49.22 28.14
N MET A 130 -99.46 -49.35 26.82
CA MET A 130 -100.57 -50.10 26.22
C MET A 130 -100.23 -51.59 25.93
N ALA A 131 -98.96 -51.98 26.09
CA ALA A 131 -98.46 -53.34 25.86
C ALA A 131 -99.27 -54.48 26.53
N PRO A 132 -99.63 -54.41 27.83
CA PRO A 132 -100.26 -55.54 28.51
C PRO A 132 -101.66 -55.91 27.99
N LEU A 133 -102.31 -55.05 27.19
CA LEU A 133 -103.62 -55.30 26.60
C LEU A 133 -103.55 -55.80 25.14
N VAL A 134 -102.50 -55.42 24.41
CA VAL A 134 -102.37 -55.68 22.96
C VAL A 134 -101.71 -57.03 22.67
N GLU A 135 -100.64 -57.38 23.39
CA GLU A 135 -99.85 -58.59 23.10
C GLU A 135 -100.61 -59.92 23.26
N PRO A 136 -101.45 -60.15 24.28
CA PRO A 136 -102.20 -61.40 24.42
C PRO A 136 -103.19 -61.65 23.27
N LYS A 137 -103.81 -60.58 22.74
CA LYS A 137 -104.80 -60.67 21.67
C LYS A 137 -104.19 -61.03 20.31
N LEU A 138 -102.97 -60.57 20.05
CA LEU A 138 -102.24 -60.95 18.83
C LEU A 138 -101.84 -62.43 18.82
N GLN A 139 -101.45 -62.98 19.97
CA GLN A 139 -101.06 -64.39 20.08
C GLN A 139 -102.26 -65.33 19.86
N GLU A 140 -103.44 -64.97 20.37
CA GLU A 140 -104.67 -65.74 20.18
C GLU A 140 -105.08 -65.83 18.69
N LEU A 141 -104.98 -64.72 17.96
CA LEU A 141 -105.34 -64.63 16.54
C LEU A 141 -104.44 -65.50 15.65
N GLU A 142 -103.14 -65.46 15.91
CA GLU A 142 -102.12 -66.19 15.16
C GLU A 142 -102.30 -67.71 15.28
N GLN A 143 -102.63 -68.20 16.47
CA GLN A 143 -102.83 -69.62 16.70
C GLN A 143 -104.07 -70.18 15.98
N GLN A 144 -105.15 -69.40 15.89
CA GLN A 144 -106.36 -69.85 15.19
C GLN A 144 -106.19 -69.91 13.67
N PHE A 145 -105.44 -68.97 13.09
CA PHE A 145 -105.18 -68.95 11.64
C PHE A 145 -104.30 -70.12 11.20
N ASN A 146 -103.24 -70.44 11.96
CA ASN A 146 -102.33 -71.55 11.61
C ASN A 146 -103.08 -72.91 11.54
N ASN A 147 -104.03 -73.14 12.44
CA ASN A 147 -104.84 -74.37 12.42
C ASN A 147 -105.72 -74.49 11.15
N LEU A 148 -106.16 -73.37 10.55
CA LEU A 148 -106.95 -73.35 9.31
C LEU A 148 -106.09 -73.71 8.09
N GLU A 149 -104.83 -73.24 8.09
CA GLU A 149 -103.85 -73.47 7.03
C GLU A 149 -103.49 -74.96 6.94
N ASP A 150 -103.18 -75.60 8.06
CA ASP A 150 -102.78 -77.02 8.12
C ASP A 150 -103.88 -77.98 7.64
N THR A 151 -105.14 -77.72 8.03
CA THR A 151 -106.28 -78.55 7.62
C THR A 151 -106.60 -78.42 6.13
N THR A 152 -106.36 -77.25 5.54
CA THR A 152 -106.55 -77.01 4.11
C THR A 152 -105.48 -77.76 3.29
N GLN A 153 -104.19 -77.66 3.66
CA GLN A 153 -103.08 -78.31 2.94
C GLN A 153 -103.20 -79.84 2.89
N ALA A 154 -103.61 -80.49 3.99
CA ALA A 154 -103.73 -81.94 4.06
C ALA A 154 -104.77 -82.53 3.08
N LYS A 155 -105.83 -81.75 2.77
CA LYS A 155 -106.87 -82.14 1.80
C LYS A 155 -106.36 -82.02 0.36
N GLY A 156 -105.45 -81.09 0.09
CA GLY A 156 -104.86 -80.89 -1.22
C GLY A 156 -103.98 -82.04 -1.65
N GLN A 157 -103.06 -82.48 -0.79
CA GLN A 157 -102.11 -83.55 -1.13
C GLN A 157 -102.80 -84.82 -1.66
N ARG A 158 -103.95 -85.21 -1.09
CA ARG A 158 -104.70 -86.39 -1.52
C ARG A 158 -105.30 -86.27 -2.93
N LEU A 159 -105.68 -85.07 -3.35
CA LEU A 159 -106.28 -84.83 -4.67
C LEU A 159 -105.22 -84.71 -5.78
N PHE A 160 -103.99 -84.34 -5.43
CA PHE A 160 -102.86 -84.26 -6.36
C PHE A 160 -102.37 -85.64 -6.82
N ASP A 161 -102.29 -86.61 -5.90
CA ASP A 161 -101.77 -87.95 -6.19
C ASP A 161 -102.62 -88.70 -7.24
N ASP A 162 -103.93 -88.46 -7.27
CA ASP A 162 -104.84 -89.06 -8.24
C ASP A 162 -104.72 -88.50 -9.69
N ASN A 163 -104.07 -87.35 -9.92
CA ASN A 163 -103.99 -86.67 -11.23
C ASN A 163 -102.67 -86.91 -11.99
N ARG A 164 -101.75 -87.68 -11.42
CA ARG A 164 -100.32 -87.70 -11.79
C ARG A 164 -99.97 -88.53 -13.03
N HIS A 165 -100.78 -89.54 -13.39
CA HIS A 165 -100.53 -90.43 -14.54
C HIS A 165 -100.66 -89.72 -15.90
N VAL A 166 -101.64 -88.82 -16.06
CA VAL A 166 -101.94 -88.16 -17.35
C VAL A 166 -100.81 -87.24 -17.81
N LEU A 167 -100.08 -86.62 -16.87
CA LEU A 167 -98.97 -85.72 -17.15
C LEU A 167 -97.71 -86.47 -17.66
N TYR A 168 -97.55 -87.74 -17.30
CA TYR A 168 -96.38 -88.55 -17.68
C TYR A 168 -96.41 -88.94 -19.17
N GLU A 169 -97.58 -89.37 -19.66
CA GLU A 169 -97.75 -89.80 -21.06
C GLU A 169 -97.53 -88.63 -22.04
N GLN A 170 -98.07 -87.44 -21.73
CA GLN A 170 -97.88 -86.23 -22.55
C GLN A 170 -96.39 -85.87 -22.71
N THR A 171 -95.61 -86.01 -21.63
CA THR A 171 -94.19 -85.65 -21.63
C THR A 171 -93.34 -86.60 -22.49
N CYS A 172 -93.74 -87.87 -22.65
CA CYS A 172 -93.02 -88.83 -23.49
C CYS A 172 -93.20 -88.53 -24.99
N ASP A 173 -94.43 -88.24 -25.42
CA ASP A 173 -94.75 -87.96 -26.82
C ASP A 173 -94.10 -86.65 -27.30
N ASP A 174 -94.02 -85.63 -26.41
CA ASP A 174 -93.36 -84.35 -26.68
C ASP A 174 -91.83 -84.47 -26.91
N ILE A 175 -91.17 -85.45 -26.30
CA ILE A 175 -89.72 -85.66 -26.47
C ILE A 175 -89.43 -86.39 -27.79
N ASP A 176 -90.25 -87.36 -28.17
CA ASP A 176 -90.05 -88.15 -29.40
C ASP A 176 -90.24 -87.30 -30.67
N SER A 177 -91.27 -86.44 -30.70
CA SER A 177 -91.48 -85.48 -31.80
C SER A 177 -90.32 -84.51 -31.99
N TRP A 178 -89.64 -84.11 -30.91
CA TRP A 178 -88.50 -83.19 -30.97
C TRP A 178 -87.23 -83.88 -31.53
N ILE A 179 -87.03 -85.16 -31.21
CA ILE A 179 -85.92 -85.97 -31.75
C ILE A 179 -86.04 -86.10 -33.27
N ASP A 180 -87.24 -86.30 -33.81
CA ASP A 180 -87.49 -86.38 -35.26
C ASP A 180 -87.11 -85.07 -35.99
N GLU A 181 -87.44 -83.92 -35.41
CA GLU A 181 -87.06 -82.61 -35.97
C GLU A 181 -85.54 -82.38 -35.97
N LEU A 182 -84.84 -82.88 -34.94
CA LEU A 182 -83.40 -82.74 -34.78
C LEU A 182 -82.62 -83.63 -35.74
N GLU A 183 -83.03 -84.89 -35.91
CA GLU A 183 -82.41 -85.85 -36.84
C GLU A 183 -82.41 -85.31 -38.29
N SER A 184 -83.51 -84.69 -38.71
CA SER A 184 -83.64 -84.05 -40.03
C SER A 184 -82.65 -82.88 -40.22
N GLN A 185 -82.40 -82.09 -39.19
CA GLN A 185 -81.52 -80.91 -39.26
C GLN A 185 -80.03 -81.25 -39.25
N VAL A 186 -79.63 -82.32 -38.55
CA VAL A 186 -78.22 -82.74 -38.41
C VAL A 186 -77.66 -83.35 -39.70
N LEU A 187 -78.49 -84.01 -40.52
CA LEU A 187 -78.08 -84.65 -41.78
C LEU A 187 -77.86 -83.68 -42.96
N VAL A 188 -78.40 -82.45 -42.91
CA VAL A 188 -78.41 -81.51 -44.05
C VAL A 188 -77.36 -80.39 -43.93
N SER A 189 -76.71 -80.23 -42.79
CA SER A 189 -76.13 -78.94 -42.45
C SER A 189 -74.66 -78.73 -42.90
N GLU A 190 -74.45 -77.75 -43.78
CA GLU A 190 -73.14 -77.32 -44.28
C GLU A 190 -72.24 -76.71 -43.19
N THR A 191 -70.92 -76.79 -43.40
CA THR A 191 -69.91 -76.05 -42.62
C THR A 191 -69.67 -74.67 -43.25
N GLY A 192 -69.80 -73.58 -42.48
CA GLY A 192 -69.71 -72.19 -42.99
C GLY A 192 -68.43 -71.82 -43.76
N GLN A 193 -68.52 -70.73 -44.54
CA GLN A 193 -67.50 -70.25 -45.48
C GLN A 193 -66.67 -69.05 -44.99
N ASP A 194 -67.06 -68.40 -43.88
CA ASP A 194 -66.37 -67.24 -43.31
C ASP A 194 -66.51 -67.19 -41.78
N LEU A 195 -65.73 -66.34 -41.08
CA LEU A 195 -65.74 -66.27 -39.61
C LEU A 195 -67.13 -65.97 -39.06
N ALA A 196 -67.89 -65.10 -39.73
CA ALA A 196 -69.24 -64.72 -39.34
C ALA A 196 -70.21 -65.90 -39.48
N SER A 197 -70.27 -66.55 -40.64
CA SER A 197 -71.13 -67.74 -40.84
C SER A 197 -70.75 -68.89 -39.92
N VAL A 198 -69.45 -69.18 -39.74
CA VAL A 198 -68.99 -70.23 -38.83
C VAL A 198 -69.36 -69.89 -37.38
N THR A 199 -69.29 -68.63 -36.96
CA THR A 199 -69.70 -68.19 -35.61
C THR A 199 -71.23 -68.29 -35.43
N THR A 200 -72.02 -67.91 -36.44
CA THR A 200 -73.48 -68.07 -36.41
C THR A 200 -73.88 -69.54 -36.36
N ILE A 201 -73.21 -70.41 -37.11
CA ILE A 201 -73.46 -71.86 -37.12
C ILE A 201 -73.03 -72.50 -35.79
N LEU A 202 -71.92 -72.06 -35.18
CA LEU A 202 -71.51 -72.46 -33.83
C LEU A 202 -72.50 -72.02 -32.75
N GLN A 203 -73.11 -70.84 -32.89
CA GLN A 203 -74.14 -70.39 -31.96
C GLN A 203 -75.39 -71.28 -32.08
N ARG A 204 -75.85 -71.56 -33.30
CA ARG A 204 -76.96 -72.50 -33.53
C ARG A 204 -76.65 -73.91 -32.99
N GLN A 205 -75.41 -74.39 -33.16
CA GLN A 205 -74.94 -75.65 -32.59
C GLN A 205 -75.00 -75.64 -31.04
N ARG A 206 -74.65 -74.53 -30.39
CA ARG A 206 -74.79 -74.37 -28.93
C ARG A 206 -76.24 -74.34 -28.48
N ASP A 207 -77.12 -73.68 -29.23
CA ASP A 207 -78.54 -73.64 -28.92
C ASP A 207 -79.13 -75.06 -28.97
N VAL A 208 -78.74 -75.86 -29.97
CA VAL A 208 -79.06 -77.28 -30.09
C VAL A 208 -78.49 -78.11 -28.93
N GLU A 209 -77.22 -77.92 -28.56
CA GLU A 209 -76.59 -78.61 -27.42
C GLU A 209 -77.26 -78.25 -26.07
N ASN A 210 -77.68 -77.01 -25.89
CA ASN A 210 -78.43 -76.58 -24.71
C ASN A 210 -79.82 -77.21 -24.65
N GLN A 211 -80.51 -77.30 -25.79
CA GLN A 211 -81.80 -77.99 -25.88
C GLN A 211 -81.64 -79.49 -25.60
N MET A 212 -80.60 -80.14 -26.13
CA MET A 212 -80.23 -81.52 -25.75
C MET A 212 -80.02 -81.64 -24.23
N ALA A 213 -79.26 -80.74 -23.60
CA ALA A 213 -79.04 -80.80 -22.16
C ALA A 213 -80.32 -80.62 -21.32
N GLN A 214 -81.27 -79.79 -21.78
CA GLN A 214 -82.58 -79.62 -21.14
C GLN A 214 -83.47 -80.86 -21.33
N LYS A 215 -83.48 -81.43 -22.53
CA LYS A 215 -84.25 -82.64 -22.85
C LYS A 215 -83.69 -83.87 -22.14
N ALA A 216 -82.37 -83.98 -21.96
CA ALA A 216 -81.73 -85.00 -21.13
C ALA A 216 -82.27 -85.00 -19.69
N LYS A 217 -82.39 -83.82 -19.07
CA LYS A 217 -82.96 -83.69 -17.72
C LYS A 217 -84.44 -84.07 -17.67
N GLN A 218 -85.20 -83.84 -18.74
CA GLN A 218 -86.60 -84.26 -18.83
C GLN A 218 -86.71 -85.78 -18.95
N VAL A 219 -85.82 -86.42 -19.72
CA VAL A 219 -85.71 -87.89 -19.81
C VAL A 219 -85.32 -88.50 -18.44
N ASP A 220 -84.37 -87.89 -17.72
CA ASP A 220 -84.02 -88.31 -16.35
C ASP A 220 -85.17 -88.09 -15.34
N ALA A 221 -85.95 -87.02 -15.49
CA ALA A 221 -87.10 -86.74 -14.61
C ALA A 221 -88.24 -87.75 -14.84
N LEU A 222 -88.44 -88.22 -16.07
CA LEU A 222 -89.36 -89.31 -16.39
C LEU A 222 -88.97 -90.59 -15.63
N GLN A 223 -87.68 -90.88 -15.46
CA GLN A 223 -87.23 -92.03 -14.66
C GLN A 223 -87.71 -91.97 -13.20
N GLY A 224 -87.67 -90.79 -12.57
CA GLY A 224 -88.14 -90.59 -11.20
C GLY A 224 -89.66 -90.62 -11.06
N GLN A 225 -90.39 -90.11 -12.06
CA GLN A 225 -91.85 -90.11 -12.07
C GLN A 225 -92.43 -91.51 -12.32
N ALA A 226 -91.80 -92.31 -13.19
CA ALA A 226 -92.17 -93.70 -13.45
C ALA A 226 -92.12 -94.56 -12.17
N HIS A 227 -91.05 -94.45 -11.37
CA HIS A 227 -90.88 -95.21 -10.12
C HIS A 227 -91.95 -94.93 -9.06
N TYR A 228 -92.55 -93.75 -9.07
CA TYR A 228 -93.58 -93.39 -8.10
C TYR A 228 -94.98 -93.77 -8.60
N LEU A 229 -95.23 -93.70 -9.91
CA LEU A 229 -96.46 -94.21 -10.53
C LEU A 229 -96.54 -95.75 -10.41
N GLU A 230 -95.40 -96.44 -10.51
CA GLU A 230 -95.28 -97.88 -10.26
C GLU A 230 -95.71 -98.29 -8.83
N LYS A 231 -95.46 -97.44 -7.83
CA LYS A 231 -95.87 -97.68 -6.44
C LYS A 231 -97.37 -97.45 -6.18
N LEU A 232 -98.00 -96.59 -6.96
CA LEU A 232 -99.41 -96.23 -6.80
C LEU A 232 -100.36 -97.18 -7.53
N ASP A 233 -99.96 -97.71 -8.70
CA ASP A 233 -100.78 -98.64 -9.49
C ASP A 233 -99.92 -99.68 -10.26
N PRO A 234 -99.69 -100.89 -9.70
CA PRO A 234 -98.76 -101.87 -10.27
C PRO A 234 -99.16 -102.45 -11.64
N ASN A 235 -100.44 -102.40 -12.02
CA ASN A 235 -100.94 -103.05 -13.23
C ASN A 235 -100.59 -102.33 -14.54
N ARG A 236 -100.08 -101.10 -14.48
CA ARG A 236 -99.74 -100.27 -15.66
C ARG A 236 -98.25 -99.95 -15.80
N ALA A 237 -97.41 -100.55 -14.96
CA ALA A 237 -95.97 -100.24 -14.90
C ALA A 237 -95.19 -100.70 -16.14
N GLU A 238 -95.53 -101.84 -16.75
CA GLU A 238 -94.77 -102.41 -17.88
C GLU A 238 -94.86 -101.55 -19.15
N ASP A 239 -96.05 -101.02 -19.49
CA ASP A 239 -96.26 -100.17 -20.67
C ASP A 239 -95.48 -98.84 -20.57
N LEU A 240 -95.35 -98.30 -19.36
CA LEU A 240 -94.64 -97.05 -19.08
C LEU A 240 -93.12 -97.21 -19.19
N ILE A 241 -92.58 -98.39 -18.86
CA ILE A 241 -91.14 -98.70 -18.96
C ILE A 241 -90.74 -98.89 -20.43
N ALA A 242 -91.56 -99.58 -21.24
CA ALA A 242 -91.26 -99.86 -22.64
C ALA A 242 -91.18 -98.57 -23.49
N ARG A 243 -92.12 -97.63 -23.31
CA ARG A 243 -92.10 -96.32 -24.01
C ARG A 243 -90.86 -95.49 -23.67
N ARG A 244 -90.43 -95.49 -22.41
CA ARG A 244 -89.24 -94.75 -21.95
C ARG A 244 -87.96 -95.23 -22.63
N ALA A 245 -87.76 -96.54 -22.72
CA ALA A 245 -86.53 -97.13 -23.26
C ALA A 245 -86.27 -96.75 -24.73
N VAL A 246 -87.33 -96.57 -25.53
CA VAL A 246 -87.24 -96.15 -26.94
C VAL A 246 -86.72 -94.71 -27.06
N VAL A 247 -87.22 -93.80 -26.23
CA VAL A 247 -86.82 -92.39 -26.23
C VAL A 247 -85.36 -92.24 -25.79
N GLU A 248 -84.92 -92.98 -24.77
CA GLU A 248 -83.52 -92.98 -24.30
C GLU A 248 -82.54 -93.45 -25.39
N GLN A 249 -82.86 -94.54 -26.10
CA GLN A 249 -81.97 -95.10 -27.11
C GLN A 249 -81.77 -94.18 -28.33
N ARG A 250 -82.81 -93.45 -28.73
CA ARG A 250 -82.70 -92.47 -29.83
C ARG A 250 -81.90 -91.24 -29.40
N PHE A 251 -82.10 -90.78 -28.17
CA PHE A 251 -81.37 -89.66 -27.59
C PHE A 251 -79.85 -89.90 -27.56
N GLU A 252 -79.41 -91.12 -27.26
CA GLU A 252 -77.98 -91.49 -27.19
C GLU A 252 -77.29 -91.49 -28.57
N LYS A 253 -77.99 -91.94 -29.63
CA LYS A 253 -77.42 -92.00 -31.00
C LYS A 253 -77.08 -90.63 -31.60
N LEU A 254 -77.73 -89.56 -31.15
CA LEU A 254 -77.56 -88.20 -31.70
C LEU A 254 -76.38 -87.42 -31.10
N GLN A 255 -75.79 -87.88 -30.01
CA GLN A 255 -74.73 -87.14 -29.31
C GLN A 255 -73.41 -87.10 -30.10
N ALA A 256 -72.97 -88.23 -30.65
CA ALA A 256 -71.66 -88.33 -31.30
C ALA A 256 -71.52 -87.48 -32.60
N PRO A 257 -72.52 -87.44 -33.52
CA PRO A 257 -72.44 -86.60 -34.71
C PRO A 257 -72.39 -85.09 -34.41
N LEU A 258 -73.11 -84.63 -33.38
CA LEU A 258 -73.10 -83.23 -32.94
C LEU A 258 -71.73 -82.82 -32.40
N GLU A 259 -71.09 -83.68 -31.61
CA GLU A 259 -69.74 -83.42 -31.11
C GLU A 259 -68.70 -83.33 -32.23
N GLN A 260 -68.76 -84.24 -33.21
CA GLN A 260 -67.84 -84.21 -34.35
C GLN A 260 -67.99 -82.91 -35.15
N ARG A 261 -69.22 -82.51 -35.44
CA ARG A 261 -69.52 -81.26 -36.14
C ARG A 261 -69.03 -80.03 -35.39
N ARG A 262 -69.18 -80.00 -34.06
CA ARG A 262 -68.64 -78.92 -33.22
C ARG A 262 -67.11 -78.82 -33.31
N ARG A 263 -66.40 -79.94 -33.30
CA ARG A 263 -64.92 -79.96 -33.44
C ARG A 263 -64.48 -79.39 -34.79
N GLU A 264 -65.15 -79.75 -35.88
CA GLU A 264 -64.84 -79.24 -37.22
C GLU A 264 -65.13 -77.74 -37.38
N LEU A 265 -66.25 -77.26 -36.81
CA LEU A 265 -66.59 -75.83 -36.82
C LEU A 265 -65.62 -74.99 -35.99
N LEU A 266 -65.16 -75.50 -34.84
CA LEU A 266 -64.16 -74.80 -34.02
C LEU A 266 -62.82 -74.66 -34.74
N LYS A 267 -62.33 -75.70 -35.41
CA LYS A 267 -61.10 -75.63 -36.23
C LYS A 267 -61.20 -74.58 -37.34
N LYS A 268 -62.33 -74.54 -38.07
CA LYS A 268 -62.57 -73.51 -39.10
C LYS A 268 -62.66 -72.10 -38.52
N LYS A 269 -63.24 -71.94 -37.33
CA LYS A 269 -63.30 -70.64 -36.63
C LYS A 269 -61.90 -70.14 -36.29
N GLU A 270 -61.05 -71.00 -35.74
CA GLU A 270 -59.67 -70.65 -35.39
C GLU A 270 -58.85 -70.24 -36.63
N ALA A 271 -59.01 -70.96 -37.74
CA ALA A 271 -58.37 -70.62 -39.01
C ALA A 271 -58.78 -69.24 -39.56
N TYR A 272 -60.07 -68.92 -39.58
CA TYR A 272 -60.53 -67.61 -40.06
C TYR A 272 -60.19 -66.48 -39.09
N GLN A 273 -60.20 -66.75 -37.79
CA GLN A 273 -59.80 -65.79 -36.76
C GLN A 273 -58.32 -65.41 -36.92
N PHE A 274 -57.42 -66.40 -37.09
CA PHE A 274 -56.00 -66.15 -37.33
C PHE A 274 -55.77 -65.29 -38.58
N ARG A 275 -56.42 -65.61 -39.71
CA ARG A 275 -56.28 -64.80 -40.95
C ARG A 275 -56.72 -63.36 -40.73
N ARG A 276 -57.81 -63.15 -39.99
CA ARG A 276 -58.29 -61.80 -39.66
C ARG A 276 -57.31 -61.05 -38.77
N ASP A 277 -56.80 -61.70 -37.73
CA ASP A 277 -55.86 -61.11 -36.78
C ASP A 277 -54.53 -60.72 -37.46
N VAL A 278 -54.04 -61.54 -38.39
CA VAL A 278 -52.85 -61.20 -39.21
C VAL A 278 -53.12 -59.98 -40.08
N GLU A 279 -54.24 -59.92 -40.79
CA GLU A 279 -54.56 -58.78 -41.67
C GLU A 279 -54.78 -57.48 -40.88
N ASP A 280 -55.41 -57.55 -39.71
CA ASP A 280 -55.60 -56.37 -38.84
C ASP A 280 -54.25 -55.81 -38.35
N GLU A 281 -53.29 -56.67 -37.96
CA GLU A 281 -51.95 -56.21 -37.58
C GLU A 281 -51.10 -55.75 -38.77
N LYS A 282 -51.21 -56.38 -39.95
CA LYS A 282 -50.58 -55.89 -41.19
C LYS A 282 -51.05 -54.49 -41.55
N LEU A 283 -52.36 -54.23 -41.45
CA LEU A 283 -52.93 -52.90 -41.69
C LEU A 283 -52.39 -51.88 -40.69
N TRP A 284 -52.32 -52.26 -39.40
CA TRP A 284 -51.73 -51.40 -38.37
C TRP A 284 -50.26 -51.04 -38.67
N VAL A 285 -49.44 -52.01 -39.06
CA VAL A 285 -48.04 -51.76 -39.47
C VAL A 285 -47.99 -50.82 -40.67
N ALA A 286 -48.85 -51.01 -41.67
CA ALA A 286 -48.93 -50.16 -42.85
C ALA A 286 -49.34 -48.71 -42.50
N GLU A 287 -50.21 -48.49 -41.52
CA GLU A 287 -50.59 -47.16 -41.04
C GLU A 287 -49.45 -46.45 -40.29
N LYS A 288 -48.67 -47.18 -39.50
CA LYS A 288 -47.57 -46.61 -38.71
C LYS A 288 -46.28 -46.40 -39.50
N MET A 289 -46.05 -47.19 -40.55
CA MET A 289 -44.82 -47.14 -41.36
C MET A 289 -44.48 -45.73 -41.92
N PRO A 290 -45.42 -44.94 -42.49
CA PRO A 290 -45.12 -43.61 -43.02
C PRO A 290 -44.69 -42.60 -41.95
N LEU A 291 -45.21 -42.73 -40.73
CA LEU A 291 -44.85 -41.86 -39.60
C LEU A 291 -43.39 -42.07 -39.20
N VAL A 292 -42.91 -43.31 -39.32
CA VAL A 292 -41.52 -43.68 -39.03
C VAL A 292 -40.58 -43.25 -40.16
N LYS A 293 -40.96 -43.50 -41.42
CA LYS A 293 -40.15 -43.17 -42.61
C LYS A 293 -40.16 -41.69 -43.02
N SER A 294 -40.87 -40.82 -42.31
CA SER A 294 -40.91 -39.38 -42.64
C SER A 294 -39.49 -38.75 -42.62
N PRO A 295 -39.11 -37.92 -43.60
CA PRO A 295 -37.79 -37.27 -43.65
C PRO A 295 -37.70 -36.03 -42.74
N ASP A 296 -38.77 -35.66 -42.03
CA ASP A 296 -38.79 -34.47 -41.19
C ASP A 296 -37.93 -34.67 -39.93
N ARG A 297 -36.84 -33.90 -39.86
CA ARG A 297 -35.88 -33.86 -38.75
C ARG A 297 -36.08 -32.67 -37.81
N GLY A 298 -37.04 -31.79 -38.11
CA GLY A 298 -37.29 -30.52 -37.43
C GLY A 298 -36.27 -29.44 -37.81
N SER A 299 -36.69 -28.17 -37.74
CA SER A 299 -35.87 -27.00 -38.10
C SER A 299 -35.40 -26.17 -36.91
N SER A 300 -35.78 -26.56 -35.69
CA SER A 300 -35.42 -25.88 -34.44
C SER A 300 -35.27 -26.91 -33.32
N LEU A 301 -34.49 -26.60 -32.28
CA LEU A 301 -34.30 -27.47 -31.12
C LEU A 301 -35.64 -27.93 -30.51
N PHE A 302 -36.59 -27.00 -30.35
CA PHE A 302 -37.93 -27.33 -29.87
C PHE A 302 -38.69 -28.26 -30.83
N GLY A 303 -38.62 -28.00 -32.15
CA GLY A 303 -39.21 -28.84 -33.17
C GLY A 303 -38.66 -30.27 -33.14
N VAL A 304 -37.35 -30.43 -33.03
CA VAL A 304 -36.69 -31.74 -32.96
C VAL A 304 -37.04 -32.47 -31.67
N GLN A 305 -37.04 -31.78 -30.52
CA GLN A 305 -37.45 -32.37 -29.23
C GLN A 305 -38.91 -32.82 -29.23
N MET A 306 -39.80 -32.10 -29.92
CA MET A 306 -41.19 -32.52 -30.11
C MET A 306 -41.31 -33.74 -31.01
N LEU A 307 -40.57 -33.81 -32.11
CA LEU A 307 -40.50 -34.99 -32.96
C LEU A 307 -39.93 -36.20 -32.21
N ARG A 308 -38.94 -36.00 -31.35
CA ARG A 308 -38.39 -37.05 -30.47
C ARG A 308 -39.43 -37.56 -29.46
N LYS A 309 -40.23 -36.67 -28.87
CA LYS A 309 -41.35 -37.08 -28.00
C LYS A 309 -42.42 -37.87 -28.78
N LYS A 310 -42.73 -37.46 -30.01
CA LYS A 310 -43.67 -38.19 -30.89
C LYS A 310 -43.12 -39.57 -31.26
N GLU A 311 -41.84 -39.68 -31.60
CA GLU A 311 -41.17 -40.97 -31.84
C GLU A 311 -41.21 -41.87 -30.60
N GLN A 312 -40.94 -41.32 -29.41
CA GLN A 312 -40.99 -42.08 -28.16
C GLN A 312 -42.42 -42.59 -27.86
N SER A 313 -43.45 -41.79 -28.14
CA SER A 313 -44.84 -42.24 -28.03
C SER A 313 -45.15 -43.38 -29.02
N LEU A 314 -44.70 -43.25 -30.27
CA LEU A 314 -44.87 -44.27 -31.30
C LEU A 314 -44.12 -45.56 -30.93
N ARG A 315 -42.93 -45.45 -30.33
CA ARG A 315 -42.18 -46.59 -29.80
C ARG A 315 -42.94 -47.31 -28.71
N HIS A 316 -43.55 -46.57 -27.78
CA HIS A 316 -44.41 -47.18 -26.78
C HIS A 316 -45.61 -47.89 -27.41
N GLU A 317 -46.23 -47.35 -28.45
CA GLU A 317 -47.31 -48.04 -29.18
C GLU A 317 -46.81 -49.37 -29.79
N VAL A 318 -45.65 -49.36 -30.47
CA VAL A 318 -45.01 -50.56 -31.04
C VAL A 318 -44.71 -51.59 -29.93
N ASP A 319 -44.10 -51.18 -28.83
CA ASP A 319 -43.77 -52.07 -27.70
C ASP A 319 -45.02 -52.72 -27.08
N HIS A 320 -46.19 -52.06 -27.10
CA HIS A 320 -47.45 -52.63 -26.60
C HIS A 320 -48.08 -53.65 -27.56
N HIS A 321 -47.87 -53.49 -28.87
CA HIS A 321 -48.36 -54.41 -29.90
C HIS A 321 -47.46 -55.64 -30.09
N GLU A 322 -46.17 -55.55 -29.73
CA GLU A 322 -45.20 -56.65 -29.83
C GLU A 322 -45.70 -57.99 -29.23
N PRO A 323 -46.29 -58.06 -28.02
CA PRO A 323 -46.77 -59.33 -27.47
C PRO A 323 -47.94 -59.91 -28.25
N ARG A 324 -48.78 -59.05 -28.85
CA ARG A 324 -49.92 -59.48 -29.68
C ARG A 324 -49.45 -60.06 -31.00
N VAL A 325 -48.50 -59.39 -31.66
CA VAL A 325 -47.90 -59.88 -32.91
C VAL A 325 -47.17 -61.21 -32.68
N ALA A 326 -46.42 -61.33 -31.58
CA ALA A 326 -45.78 -62.59 -31.20
C ALA A 326 -46.79 -63.72 -30.98
N ALA A 327 -47.88 -63.45 -30.24
CA ALA A 327 -48.94 -64.44 -30.00
C ALA A 327 -49.62 -64.90 -31.29
N ILE A 328 -49.95 -63.98 -32.21
CA ILE A 328 -50.54 -64.33 -33.51
C ILE A 328 -49.57 -65.21 -34.31
N CYS A 329 -48.29 -64.88 -34.34
CA CYS A 329 -47.29 -65.68 -35.06
C CYS A 329 -47.09 -67.08 -34.44
N GLU A 330 -47.14 -67.18 -33.10
CA GLU A 330 -47.15 -68.46 -32.39
C GLU A 330 -48.41 -69.28 -32.69
N ASP A 331 -49.59 -68.66 -32.72
CA ASP A 331 -50.84 -69.30 -33.10
C ASP A 331 -50.81 -69.81 -34.54
N GLY A 332 -50.25 -69.05 -35.49
CA GLY A 332 -50.06 -69.48 -36.87
C GLY A 332 -49.16 -70.71 -36.99
N ARG A 333 -48.05 -70.73 -36.24
CA ARG A 333 -47.15 -71.91 -36.15
C ARG A 333 -47.83 -73.11 -35.51
N ARG A 334 -48.60 -72.89 -34.44
CA ARG A 334 -49.36 -73.94 -33.76
C ARG A 334 -50.40 -74.57 -34.68
N LEU A 335 -51.20 -73.75 -35.38
CA LEU A 335 -52.22 -74.21 -36.33
C LEU A 335 -51.61 -74.99 -37.51
N ALA A 336 -50.40 -74.64 -37.94
CA ALA A 336 -49.66 -75.41 -38.94
C ALA A 336 -49.19 -76.77 -38.38
N ALA A 337 -48.68 -76.80 -37.14
CA ALA A 337 -48.20 -78.02 -36.49
C ALA A 337 -49.32 -79.03 -36.17
N GLU A 338 -50.54 -78.55 -35.91
CA GLU A 338 -51.73 -79.39 -35.64
C GLU A 338 -52.29 -80.10 -36.91
N GLY A 339 -51.68 -79.89 -38.09
CA GLY A 339 -52.02 -80.61 -39.32
C GLY A 339 -53.27 -80.07 -40.03
N HIS A 340 -53.56 -78.77 -39.89
CA HIS A 340 -54.66 -78.13 -40.62
C HIS A 340 -54.40 -78.12 -42.14
N ALA A 341 -55.46 -78.22 -42.96
CA ALA A 341 -55.35 -78.29 -44.43
C ALA A 341 -54.58 -77.10 -45.04
N ASP A 342 -54.68 -75.93 -44.42
CA ASP A 342 -54.04 -74.67 -44.84
C ASP A 342 -52.74 -74.35 -44.07
N GLY A 343 -52.12 -75.32 -43.39
CA GLY A 343 -50.92 -75.13 -42.56
C GLY A 343 -49.77 -74.34 -43.22
N PRO A 344 -49.37 -74.64 -44.47
CA PRO A 344 -48.31 -73.89 -45.16
C PRO A 344 -48.62 -72.40 -45.35
N GLU A 345 -49.90 -72.06 -45.53
CA GLU A 345 -50.34 -70.69 -45.71
C GLU A 345 -50.34 -69.93 -44.37
N PHE A 346 -50.60 -70.60 -43.24
CA PHE A 346 -50.48 -70.00 -41.92
C PHE A 346 -49.02 -69.67 -41.56
N GLU A 347 -48.07 -70.56 -41.88
CA GLU A 347 -46.64 -70.28 -41.71
C GLU A 347 -46.17 -69.11 -42.57
N ARG A 348 -46.63 -69.05 -43.84
CA ARG A 348 -46.31 -67.94 -44.75
C ARG A 348 -46.79 -66.60 -44.18
N LEU A 349 -48.04 -66.55 -43.72
CA LEU A 349 -48.66 -65.34 -43.16
C LEU A 349 -48.01 -64.91 -41.85
N ALA A 350 -47.68 -65.85 -40.96
CA ALA A 350 -46.96 -65.55 -39.72
C ALA A 350 -45.57 -64.97 -40.00
N LYS A 351 -44.82 -65.58 -40.95
CA LYS A 351 -43.49 -65.10 -41.34
C LYS A 351 -43.54 -63.70 -41.98
N GLU A 352 -44.52 -63.45 -42.86
CA GLU A 352 -44.72 -62.14 -43.49
C GLU A 352 -44.99 -61.05 -42.44
N LEU A 353 -45.81 -61.34 -41.42
CA LEU A 353 -46.07 -60.41 -40.31
C LEU A 353 -44.80 -60.16 -39.48
N GLU A 354 -44.01 -61.19 -39.18
CA GLU A 354 -42.72 -61.05 -38.47
C GLU A 354 -41.72 -60.18 -39.25
N GLU A 355 -41.63 -60.33 -40.56
CA GLU A 355 -40.74 -59.55 -41.43
C GLU A 355 -41.16 -58.06 -41.48
N LEU A 356 -42.45 -57.78 -41.65
CA LEU A 356 -43.01 -56.42 -41.62
C LEU A 356 -42.80 -55.75 -40.25
N TRP A 357 -43.00 -56.50 -39.17
CA TRP A 357 -42.77 -56.03 -37.80
C TRP A 357 -41.29 -55.69 -37.56
N ALA A 358 -40.37 -56.55 -38.03
CA ALA A 358 -38.93 -56.32 -37.96
C ALA A 358 -38.50 -55.12 -38.81
N GLU A 359 -39.14 -54.86 -39.96
CA GLU A 359 -38.90 -53.65 -40.76
C GLU A 359 -39.34 -52.39 -40.01
N LEU A 360 -40.54 -52.38 -39.41
CA LEU A 360 -41.05 -51.25 -38.65
C LEU A 360 -40.09 -50.87 -37.50
N ARG A 361 -39.59 -51.86 -36.76
CA ARG A 361 -38.63 -51.64 -35.67
C ARG A 361 -37.29 -51.08 -36.16
N ARG A 362 -36.75 -51.63 -37.26
CA ARG A 362 -35.52 -51.11 -37.87
C ARG A 362 -35.69 -49.66 -38.34
N ALA A 363 -36.82 -49.34 -38.96
CA ALA A 363 -37.11 -47.98 -39.38
C ALA A 363 -37.26 -47.03 -38.17
N LEU A 364 -37.83 -47.50 -37.06
CA LEU A 364 -38.02 -46.71 -35.83
C LEU A 364 -36.68 -46.41 -35.15
N ASP A 365 -35.79 -47.40 -35.06
CA ASP A 365 -34.45 -47.20 -34.53
C ASP A 365 -33.63 -46.25 -35.41
N ALA A 366 -33.73 -46.36 -36.74
CA ALA A 366 -33.11 -45.42 -37.67
C ALA A 366 -33.65 -43.99 -37.49
N ARG A 367 -34.98 -43.80 -37.37
CA ARG A 367 -35.57 -42.49 -37.10
C ARG A 367 -35.08 -41.90 -35.79
N ARG A 368 -34.94 -42.71 -34.75
CA ARG A 368 -34.45 -42.27 -33.44
C ARG A 368 -33.02 -41.74 -33.55
N GLU A 369 -32.14 -42.46 -34.24
CA GLU A 369 -30.74 -42.03 -34.42
C GLU A 369 -30.67 -40.74 -35.22
N ASP A 370 -31.40 -40.63 -36.33
CA ASP A 370 -31.50 -39.42 -37.14
C ASP A 370 -31.97 -38.20 -36.32
N LEU A 371 -32.99 -38.38 -35.48
CA LEU A 371 -33.51 -37.31 -34.61
C LEU A 371 -32.52 -36.94 -33.50
N LEU A 372 -31.77 -37.90 -32.95
CA LEU A 372 -30.73 -37.64 -31.94
C LEU A 372 -29.55 -36.85 -32.53
N ILE A 373 -29.13 -37.20 -33.75
CA ILE A 373 -28.10 -36.50 -34.51
C ILE A 373 -28.55 -35.05 -34.79
N SER A 374 -29.78 -34.88 -35.29
CA SER A 374 -30.39 -33.56 -35.52
C SER A 374 -30.52 -32.73 -34.23
N GLU A 375 -30.90 -33.36 -33.11
CA GLU A 375 -31.03 -32.67 -31.82
C GLU A 375 -29.69 -32.13 -31.32
N LYS A 376 -28.61 -32.91 -31.44
CA LYS A 376 -27.26 -32.48 -31.08
C LYS A 376 -26.82 -31.26 -31.92
N ALA A 377 -27.09 -31.27 -33.22
CA ALA A 377 -26.75 -30.14 -34.08
C ALA A 377 -27.59 -28.89 -33.76
N HIS A 378 -28.90 -29.03 -33.54
CA HIS A 378 -29.73 -27.89 -33.15
C HIS A 378 -29.42 -27.37 -31.75
N GLN A 379 -28.96 -28.22 -30.83
CA GLN A 379 -28.43 -27.78 -29.53
C GLN A 379 -27.16 -26.95 -29.74
N TYR A 380 -26.23 -27.39 -30.58
CA TYR A 380 -25.05 -26.61 -30.95
C TYR A 380 -25.43 -25.24 -31.54
N TYR A 381 -26.37 -25.18 -32.49
CA TYR A 381 -26.81 -23.91 -33.07
C TYR A 381 -27.45 -22.97 -32.04
N PHE A 382 -28.21 -23.52 -31.09
CA PHE A 382 -28.77 -22.75 -29.99
C PHE A 382 -27.67 -22.19 -29.10
N ASP A 383 -26.76 -23.03 -28.61
CA ASP A 383 -25.65 -22.64 -27.72
C ASP A 383 -24.70 -21.64 -28.42
N ALA A 384 -24.42 -21.84 -29.71
CA ALA A 384 -23.61 -20.91 -30.51
C ALA A 384 -24.31 -19.55 -30.67
N SER A 385 -25.62 -19.52 -30.82
CA SER A 385 -26.38 -18.27 -30.92
C SER A 385 -26.45 -17.54 -29.57
N GLU A 386 -26.54 -18.26 -28.45
CA GLU A 386 -26.41 -17.67 -27.11
C GLU A 386 -25.01 -17.07 -26.90
N ALA A 387 -23.96 -17.77 -27.35
CA ALA A 387 -22.59 -17.26 -27.29
C ALA A 387 -22.40 -16.00 -28.16
N GLU A 388 -22.92 -15.97 -29.38
CA GLU A 388 -22.86 -14.78 -30.24
C GLU A 388 -23.61 -13.60 -29.63
N ALA A 389 -24.81 -13.82 -29.07
CA ALA A 389 -25.58 -12.77 -28.41
C ALA A 389 -24.84 -12.21 -27.19
N TRP A 390 -24.24 -13.08 -26.38
CA TRP A 390 -23.44 -12.68 -25.22
C TRP A 390 -22.21 -11.88 -25.64
N MET A 391 -21.45 -12.34 -26.64
CA MET A 391 -20.27 -11.62 -27.15
C MET A 391 -20.64 -10.26 -27.74
N SER A 392 -21.75 -10.16 -28.48
CA SER A 392 -22.23 -8.89 -29.04
C SER A 392 -22.64 -7.88 -27.95
N GLU A 393 -23.21 -8.36 -26.84
CA GLU A 393 -23.50 -7.52 -25.67
C GLU A 393 -22.21 -7.03 -25.00
N GLN A 394 -21.20 -7.89 -24.85
CA GLN A 394 -19.90 -7.48 -24.30
C GLN A 394 -19.15 -6.51 -25.22
N GLU A 395 -19.23 -6.71 -26.54
CA GLU A 395 -18.66 -5.81 -27.55
C GLU A 395 -19.23 -4.40 -27.38
N LEU A 396 -20.55 -4.27 -27.22
CA LEU A 396 -21.20 -2.98 -26.97
C LEU A 396 -20.64 -2.28 -25.72
N TYR A 397 -20.39 -3.03 -24.65
CA TYR A 397 -19.78 -2.45 -23.45
C TYR A 397 -18.35 -1.98 -23.70
N MET A 398 -17.57 -2.69 -24.54
CA MET A 398 -16.20 -2.34 -24.89
C MET A 398 -16.09 -1.18 -25.87
N MET A 399 -17.11 -0.93 -26.71
CA MET A 399 -17.13 0.21 -27.64
C MET A 399 -17.30 1.58 -26.99
N VAL A 400 -17.61 1.67 -25.70
CA VAL A 400 -17.74 2.97 -25.00
C VAL A 400 -16.37 3.68 -24.93
N GLU A 401 -16.27 4.87 -25.52
CA GLU A 401 -15.02 5.64 -25.62
C GLU A 401 -14.66 6.47 -24.37
N ASP A 402 -15.45 6.39 -23.29
CA ASP A 402 -15.21 7.15 -22.07
C ASP A 402 -13.91 6.72 -21.37
N ARG A 403 -12.98 7.67 -21.22
CA ARG A 403 -11.66 7.51 -20.59
C ARG A 403 -11.61 8.03 -19.14
N GLY A 404 -12.70 8.63 -18.66
CA GLY A 404 -12.73 9.36 -17.39
C GLY A 404 -12.25 10.80 -17.53
N ARG A 405 -12.72 11.66 -16.63
CA ARG A 405 -12.38 13.10 -16.60
C ARG A 405 -11.23 13.45 -15.65
N ASP A 406 -10.96 12.53 -14.73
CA ASP A 406 -9.96 12.66 -13.66
C ASP A 406 -9.35 11.28 -13.38
N GLU A 407 -8.20 11.27 -12.69
CA GLU A 407 -7.48 10.04 -12.38
C GLU A 407 -8.38 9.01 -11.65
N ALA A 408 -9.20 9.49 -10.70
CA ALA A 408 -10.09 8.63 -9.93
C ALA A 408 -11.21 7.99 -10.77
N SER A 409 -11.84 8.73 -11.71
CA SER A 409 -12.82 8.14 -12.62
C SER A 409 -12.18 7.18 -13.63
N ALA A 410 -11.02 7.52 -14.17
CA ALA A 410 -10.25 6.66 -15.07
C ALA A 410 -9.84 5.35 -14.37
N GLN A 411 -9.40 5.40 -13.10
CA GLN A 411 -9.07 4.20 -12.31
C GLN A 411 -10.30 3.33 -12.06
N LYS A 412 -11.45 3.94 -11.76
CA LYS A 412 -12.73 3.22 -11.61
C LYS A 412 -13.15 2.55 -12.92
N LEU A 413 -13.01 3.23 -14.06
CA LEU A 413 -13.30 2.68 -15.38
C LEU A 413 -12.34 1.54 -15.74
N ARG A 414 -11.04 1.67 -15.46
CA ARG A 414 -10.06 0.59 -15.61
C ARG A 414 -10.44 -0.63 -14.78
N LYS A 415 -10.84 -0.43 -13.52
CA LYS A 415 -11.26 -1.55 -12.64
C LYS A 415 -12.54 -2.22 -13.15
N LYS A 416 -13.51 -1.45 -13.66
CA LYS A 416 -14.71 -2.01 -14.32
C LYS A 416 -14.33 -2.80 -15.57
N HIS A 417 -13.41 -2.28 -16.38
CA HIS A 417 -12.89 -2.95 -17.58
C HIS A 417 -12.17 -4.25 -17.24
N GLN A 418 -11.35 -4.28 -16.18
CA GLN A 418 -10.69 -5.50 -15.71
C GLN A 418 -11.68 -6.62 -15.37
N ASN A 419 -12.85 -6.28 -14.79
CA ASN A 419 -13.89 -7.27 -14.52
C ASN A 419 -14.55 -7.78 -15.82
N LEU A 420 -14.74 -6.91 -16.82
CA LEU A 420 -15.26 -7.30 -18.13
C LEU A 420 -14.27 -8.19 -18.87
N GLU A 421 -12.99 -7.82 -18.88
CA GLU A 421 -11.90 -8.61 -19.47
C GLU A 421 -11.82 -10.01 -18.83
N ALA A 422 -11.87 -10.09 -17.50
CA ALA A 422 -11.91 -11.37 -16.79
C ALA A 422 -13.13 -12.23 -17.20
N ALA A 423 -14.31 -11.62 -17.35
CA ALA A 423 -15.49 -12.35 -17.83
C ALA A 423 -15.33 -12.87 -19.27
N VAL A 424 -14.62 -12.12 -20.15
CA VAL A 424 -14.29 -12.56 -21.52
C VAL A 424 -13.27 -13.69 -21.52
N ASP A 425 -12.26 -13.64 -20.66
CA ASP A 425 -11.28 -14.71 -20.53
C ASP A 425 -11.90 -16.00 -19.95
N ASP A 426 -12.77 -15.89 -18.94
CA ASP A 426 -13.51 -17.04 -18.39
C ASP A 426 -14.42 -17.70 -19.45
N TYR A 427 -14.98 -16.89 -20.37
CA TYR A 427 -15.83 -17.39 -21.45
C TYR A 427 -15.06 -18.18 -22.53
N ALA A 428 -13.72 -18.14 -22.52
CA ALA A 428 -12.89 -18.95 -23.44
C ALA A 428 -13.23 -20.44 -23.35
N GLU A 429 -13.54 -20.94 -22.15
CA GLU A 429 -13.88 -22.35 -21.95
C GLU A 429 -15.18 -22.72 -22.67
N THR A 430 -16.19 -21.85 -22.65
CA THR A 430 -17.46 -22.07 -23.37
C THR A 430 -17.24 -22.13 -24.87
N VAL A 431 -16.46 -21.20 -25.43
CA VAL A 431 -16.10 -21.18 -26.86
C VAL A 431 -15.32 -22.45 -27.24
N ARG A 432 -14.41 -22.90 -26.38
CA ARG A 432 -13.66 -24.16 -26.58
C ARG A 432 -14.58 -25.38 -26.58
N GLN A 433 -15.55 -25.45 -25.65
CA GLN A 433 -16.53 -26.55 -25.58
C GLN A 433 -17.46 -26.59 -26.80
N LEU A 434 -17.90 -25.42 -27.28
CA LEU A 434 -18.62 -25.27 -28.55
C LEU A 434 -17.78 -25.80 -29.72
N GLY A 435 -16.50 -25.41 -29.79
CA GLY A 435 -15.56 -25.90 -30.79
C GLY A 435 -15.32 -27.41 -30.73
N ASP A 436 -15.21 -27.99 -29.53
CA ASP A 436 -15.08 -29.44 -29.33
C ASP A 436 -16.34 -30.20 -29.77
N THR A 437 -17.52 -29.60 -29.60
CA THR A 437 -18.80 -30.17 -30.02
C THR A 437 -18.97 -30.09 -31.53
N ALA A 438 -18.65 -28.94 -32.14
CA ALA A 438 -18.60 -28.76 -33.59
C ALA A 438 -17.64 -29.75 -34.25
N ARG A 439 -16.42 -29.90 -33.74
CA ARG A 439 -15.43 -30.87 -34.25
C ARG A 439 -15.93 -32.32 -34.20
N ARG A 440 -16.60 -32.71 -33.10
CA ARG A 440 -17.21 -34.05 -32.98
C ARG A 440 -18.30 -34.26 -34.03
N LEU A 441 -19.21 -33.30 -34.20
CA LEU A 441 -20.28 -33.38 -35.21
C LEU A 441 -19.74 -33.47 -36.64
N VAL A 442 -18.64 -32.76 -36.94
CA VAL A 442 -17.95 -32.85 -38.23
C VAL A 442 -17.27 -34.20 -38.42
N GLN A 443 -16.59 -34.74 -37.39
CA GLN A 443 -15.96 -36.06 -37.43
C GLN A 443 -16.96 -37.21 -37.57
N GLU A 444 -18.15 -37.07 -36.96
CA GLU A 444 -19.26 -38.03 -37.07
C GLU A 444 -19.95 -37.97 -38.44
N GLY A 445 -19.61 -37.01 -39.31
CA GLY A 445 -20.17 -36.90 -40.67
C GLY A 445 -21.60 -36.34 -40.70
N HIS A 446 -21.94 -35.44 -39.77
CA HIS A 446 -23.27 -34.81 -39.73
C HIS A 446 -23.64 -34.15 -41.08
N PRO A 447 -24.91 -34.25 -41.55
CA PRO A 447 -25.36 -33.64 -42.81
C PRO A 447 -25.02 -32.14 -42.96
N ASP A 448 -25.16 -31.38 -41.86
CA ASP A 448 -24.86 -29.93 -41.81
C ASP A 448 -23.41 -29.60 -41.37
N SER A 449 -22.48 -30.55 -41.48
CA SER A 449 -21.08 -30.40 -41.01
C SER A 449 -20.38 -29.14 -41.56
N ASP A 450 -20.54 -28.82 -42.83
CA ASP A 450 -19.98 -27.60 -43.44
C ASP A 450 -20.55 -26.33 -42.81
N GLN A 451 -21.86 -26.29 -42.57
CA GLN A 451 -22.52 -25.13 -41.96
C GLN A 451 -22.12 -24.97 -40.49
N ILE A 452 -21.99 -26.07 -39.75
CA ILE A 452 -21.49 -26.10 -38.37
C ILE A 452 -20.05 -25.56 -38.32
N ALA A 453 -19.19 -25.96 -39.25
CA ALA A 453 -17.81 -25.48 -39.32
C ALA A 453 -17.71 -23.97 -39.61
N VAL A 454 -18.52 -23.47 -40.57
CA VAL A 454 -18.60 -22.03 -40.87
C VAL A 454 -19.09 -21.24 -39.66
N ARG A 455 -20.14 -21.74 -38.98
CA ARG A 455 -20.70 -21.11 -37.79
C ARG A 455 -19.69 -21.08 -36.64
N GLN A 456 -18.94 -22.16 -36.41
CA GLN A 456 -17.89 -22.18 -35.40
C GLN A 456 -16.79 -21.16 -35.71
N SER A 457 -16.38 -21.05 -36.98
CA SER A 457 -15.38 -20.05 -37.39
C SER A 457 -15.87 -18.61 -37.14
N GLN A 458 -17.17 -18.35 -37.28
CA GLN A 458 -17.76 -17.05 -36.95
C GLN A 458 -17.69 -16.76 -35.44
N VAL A 459 -18.06 -17.73 -34.60
CA VAL A 459 -17.96 -17.62 -33.13
C VAL A 459 -16.51 -17.37 -32.72
N ASP A 460 -15.55 -18.11 -33.28
CA ASP A 460 -14.12 -17.95 -32.98
C ASP A 460 -13.60 -16.56 -33.38
N LYS A 461 -14.03 -16.03 -34.54
CA LYS A 461 -13.67 -14.69 -35.01
C LYS A 461 -14.25 -13.58 -34.12
N LEU A 462 -15.51 -13.70 -33.72
CA LEU A 462 -16.15 -12.76 -32.81
C LEU A 462 -15.44 -12.74 -31.45
N TYR A 463 -15.09 -13.91 -30.92
CA TYR A 463 -14.35 -14.02 -29.68
C TYR A 463 -12.96 -13.39 -29.76
N ALA A 464 -12.22 -13.65 -30.86
CA ALA A 464 -10.92 -13.03 -31.10
C ALA A 464 -11.03 -11.49 -31.19
N GLY A 465 -12.00 -10.98 -31.96
CA GLY A 465 -12.25 -9.54 -32.08
C GLY A 465 -12.63 -8.90 -30.75
N LEU A 466 -13.43 -9.57 -29.91
CA LEU A 466 -13.78 -9.08 -28.58
C LEU A 466 -12.54 -8.97 -27.67
N ARG A 467 -11.61 -9.93 -27.75
CA ARG A 467 -10.33 -9.85 -27.01
C ARG A 467 -9.46 -8.72 -27.50
N ASP A 468 -9.40 -8.47 -28.80
CA ASP A 468 -8.65 -7.35 -29.37
C ASP A 468 -9.25 -6.01 -28.90
N LEU A 469 -10.59 -5.85 -28.93
CA LEU A 469 -11.27 -4.68 -28.36
C LEU A 469 -11.00 -4.52 -26.86
N ALA A 470 -10.94 -5.62 -26.11
CA ALA A 470 -10.61 -5.60 -24.69
C ALA A 470 -9.21 -5.02 -24.46
N LEU A 471 -8.23 -5.46 -25.25
CA LEU A 471 -6.85 -4.99 -25.18
C LEU A 471 -6.74 -3.53 -25.59
N GLU A 472 -7.35 -3.12 -26.70
CA GLU A 472 -7.35 -1.72 -27.16
C GLU A 472 -7.95 -0.79 -26.11
N ARG A 473 -9.09 -1.16 -25.52
CA ARG A 473 -9.72 -0.35 -24.47
C ARG A 473 -8.87 -0.28 -23.22
N ARG A 474 -8.22 -1.39 -22.82
CA ARG A 474 -7.30 -1.40 -21.67
C ARG A 474 -6.14 -0.43 -21.91
N GLN A 475 -5.53 -0.46 -23.10
CA GLN A 475 -4.46 0.45 -23.49
C GLN A 475 -4.92 1.91 -23.42
N LYS A 476 -6.08 2.25 -24.01
CA LYS A 476 -6.64 3.61 -23.95
C LYS A 476 -6.89 4.11 -22.52
N LEU A 477 -7.37 3.24 -21.62
CA LEU A 477 -7.58 3.59 -20.21
C LEU A 477 -6.26 3.73 -19.43
N GLU A 478 -5.26 2.90 -19.73
CA GLU A 478 -3.92 3.01 -19.16
C GLU A 478 -3.19 4.27 -19.62
N GLU A 479 -3.30 4.64 -20.90
CA GLU A 479 -2.77 5.88 -21.46
C GLU A 479 -3.40 7.10 -20.78
N ALA A 480 -4.72 7.12 -20.61
CA ALA A 480 -5.41 8.18 -19.88
C ALA A 480 -4.94 8.29 -18.42
N LEU A 481 -4.73 7.15 -17.74
CA LEU A 481 -4.17 7.15 -16.38
C LEU A 481 -2.74 7.66 -16.31
N ARG A 482 -1.89 7.29 -17.27
CA ARG A 482 -0.53 7.81 -17.38
C ARG A 482 -0.53 9.33 -17.63
N LEU A 483 -1.46 9.83 -18.45
CA LEU A 483 -1.61 11.27 -18.69
C LEU A 483 -1.98 12.02 -17.40
N PHE A 484 -2.96 11.54 -16.63
CA PHE A 484 -3.32 12.18 -15.37
C PHE A 484 -2.21 12.10 -14.32
N ALA A 485 -1.49 10.97 -14.27
CA ALA A 485 -0.32 10.83 -13.41
C ALA A 485 0.78 11.83 -13.79
N LEU A 486 1.06 11.99 -15.09
CA LEU A 486 2.00 12.98 -15.60
C LEU A 486 1.57 14.40 -15.24
N SER A 487 0.30 14.76 -15.43
CA SER A 487 -0.24 16.08 -15.05
C SER A 487 0.09 16.39 -13.59
N ARG A 488 -0.18 15.46 -12.68
CA ARG A 488 0.13 15.62 -11.25
C ARG A 488 1.64 15.75 -11.01
N GLU A 489 2.45 14.89 -11.63
CA GLU A 489 3.91 14.96 -11.47
C GLU A 489 4.49 16.28 -11.99
N VAL A 490 3.95 16.82 -13.10
CA VAL A 490 4.33 18.13 -13.66
C VAL A 490 3.89 19.26 -12.73
N ASP A 491 2.65 19.26 -12.24
CA ASP A 491 2.16 20.29 -11.31
C ASP A 491 2.97 20.31 -10.00
N ASP A 492 3.25 19.14 -9.43
CA ASP A 492 4.09 18.99 -8.24
C ASP A 492 5.52 19.49 -8.49
N LEU A 493 6.06 19.27 -9.69
CA LEU A 493 7.38 19.74 -10.08
C LEU A 493 7.41 21.24 -10.33
N MET A 494 6.41 21.80 -11.00
CA MET A 494 6.29 23.24 -11.23
C MET A 494 6.21 24.00 -9.90
N GLN A 495 5.43 23.49 -8.94
CA GLN A 495 5.37 24.05 -7.59
C GLN A 495 6.73 23.95 -6.87
N TRP A 496 7.40 22.81 -6.96
CA TRP A 496 8.73 22.64 -6.37
C TRP A 496 9.78 23.57 -7.02
N ILE A 497 9.74 23.76 -8.33
CA ILE A 497 10.60 24.72 -9.05
C ILE A 497 10.32 26.13 -8.55
N ALA A 498 9.06 26.55 -8.46
CA ALA A 498 8.69 27.87 -7.95
C ALA A 498 9.19 28.12 -6.52
N GLU A 499 9.14 27.10 -5.64
CA GLU A 499 9.71 27.20 -4.29
C GLU A 499 11.23 27.40 -4.30
N ARG A 500 11.94 26.74 -5.22
CA ARG A 500 13.40 26.86 -5.39
C ARG A 500 13.78 28.20 -6.04
N GLU A 501 12.96 28.71 -6.95
CA GLU A 501 13.13 30.02 -7.59
C GLU A 501 13.15 31.14 -6.55
N VAL A 502 12.35 31.06 -5.48
CA VAL A 502 12.36 32.05 -4.39
C VAL A 502 13.75 32.15 -3.73
N VAL A 503 14.43 31.01 -3.54
CA VAL A 503 15.78 30.97 -2.95
C VAL A 503 16.82 31.44 -3.97
N ALA A 504 16.69 31.03 -5.23
CA ALA A 504 17.56 31.45 -6.33
C ALA A 504 17.44 32.96 -6.63
N SER A 505 16.29 33.57 -6.39
CA SER A 505 16.01 34.99 -6.63
C SER A 505 16.36 35.90 -5.45
N SER A 506 16.90 35.36 -4.35
CA SER A 506 17.32 36.19 -3.22
C SER A 506 18.34 37.25 -3.67
N GLN A 507 18.25 38.45 -3.09
CA GLN A 507 19.14 39.58 -3.38
C GLN A 507 20.18 39.81 -2.27
N GLU A 508 20.22 38.96 -1.25
CA GLU A 508 21.19 39.07 -0.17
C GLU A 508 22.59 38.75 -0.71
N LEU A 509 23.53 39.68 -0.54
CA LEU A 509 24.92 39.60 -1.00
C LEU A 509 25.94 39.59 0.13
N GLY A 510 25.47 39.41 1.38
CA GLY A 510 26.24 39.47 2.62
C GLY A 510 26.72 40.87 3.03
N GLN A 511 27.15 40.99 4.29
CA GLN A 511 27.48 42.27 4.94
C GLN A 511 29.00 42.42 5.17
N ASP A 512 29.68 41.30 5.36
CA ASP A 512 31.12 41.19 5.56
C ASP A 512 31.65 39.91 4.89
N TYR A 513 32.98 39.74 4.92
CA TYR A 513 33.65 38.63 4.25
C TYR A 513 33.22 37.25 4.78
N GLU A 514 33.01 37.11 6.09
CA GLU A 514 32.60 35.84 6.71
C GLU A 514 31.16 35.48 6.32
N HIS A 515 30.24 36.45 6.40
CA HIS A 515 28.84 36.26 6.04
C HIS A 515 28.69 35.90 4.55
N VAL A 516 29.41 36.59 3.66
CA VAL A 516 29.40 36.26 2.23
C VAL A 516 29.96 34.87 1.96
N THR A 517 31.04 34.49 2.66
CA THR A 517 31.62 33.15 2.51
C THR A 517 30.61 32.07 2.89
N LEU A 518 29.92 32.23 4.03
CA LEU A 518 28.87 31.31 4.47
C LEU A 518 27.69 31.27 3.47
N LEU A 519 27.24 32.43 2.99
CA LEU A 519 26.12 32.52 2.05
C LEU A 519 26.45 31.83 0.72
N ARG A 520 27.68 32.01 0.21
CA ARG A 520 28.18 31.33 -0.99
C ARG A 520 28.25 29.82 -0.81
N GLU A 521 28.79 29.34 0.31
CA GLU A 521 28.89 27.90 0.60
C GLU A 521 27.50 27.25 0.71
N ARG A 522 26.59 27.88 1.46
CA ARG A 522 25.20 27.42 1.59
C ARG A 522 24.48 27.43 0.24
N PHE A 523 24.68 28.48 -0.56
CA PHE A 523 24.04 28.57 -1.87
C PHE A 523 24.61 27.56 -2.86
N ASN A 524 25.91 27.29 -2.84
CA ASN A 524 26.51 26.22 -3.66
C ASN A 524 25.96 24.85 -3.27
N ALA A 525 25.87 24.55 -1.97
CA ALA A 525 25.26 23.30 -1.50
C ALA A 525 23.79 23.18 -1.94
N PHE A 526 23.01 24.25 -1.77
CA PHE A 526 21.64 24.34 -2.28
C PHE A 526 21.58 24.11 -3.81
N ARG A 527 22.52 24.68 -4.56
CA ARG A 527 22.57 24.54 -6.02
C ARG A 527 22.84 23.12 -6.45
N ASP A 528 23.84 22.48 -5.84
CA ASP A 528 24.24 21.13 -6.18
C ASP A 528 23.12 20.12 -5.82
N GLU A 529 22.47 20.30 -4.66
CA GLU A 529 21.31 19.50 -4.26
C GLU A 529 20.12 19.70 -5.23
N THR A 530 19.79 20.95 -5.54
CA THR A 530 18.67 21.26 -6.45
C THR A 530 18.93 20.71 -7.83
N ARG A 531 20.15 20.84 -8.37
CA ARG A 531 20.53 20.28 -9.67
C ARG A 531 20.39 18.77 -9.68
N SER A 532 20.94 18.08 -8.68
CA SER A 532 20.88 16.61 -8.60
C SER A 532 19.44 16.08 -8.52
N VAL A 533 18.61 16.66 -7.65
CA VAL A 533 17.23 16.20 -7.45
C VAL A 533 16.32 16.62 -8.60
N GLY A 534 16.48 17.86 -9.08
CA GLY A 534 15.66 18.41 -10.15
C GLY A 534 15.92 17.73 -11.49
N GLU A 535 17.18 17.47 -11.84
CA GLU A 535 17.54 16.82 -13.09
C GLU A 535 16.94 15.41 -13.21
N GLU A 536 17.04 14.59 -12.15
CA GLU A 536 16.43 13.24 -12.14
C GLU A 536 14.90 13.32 -12.31
N ARG A 537 14.24 14.20 -11.55
CA ARG A 537 12.77 14.29 -11.57
C ARG A 537 12.24 14.88 -12.88
N VAL A 538 12.89 15.91 -13.43
CA VAL A 538 12.54 16.51 -14.71
C VAL A 538 12.80 15.54 -15.86
N GLN A 539 13.89 14.77 -15.83
CA GLN A 539 14.15 13.71 -16.82
C GLN A 539 13.09 12.61 -16.75
N LYS A 540 12.71 12.17 -15.55
CA LYS A 540 11.65 11.16 -15.37
C LYS A 540 10.31 11.64 -15.91
N ALA A 541 9.88 12.86 -15.57
CA ALA A 541 8.63 13.45 -16.08
C ALA A 541 8.70 13.65 -17.60
N SER A 542 9.86 14.08 -18.13
CA SER A 542 10.08 14.21 -19.58
C SER A 542 9.98 12.87 -20.31
N ALA A 543 10.55 11.79 -19.75
CA ALA A 543 10.46 10.45 -20.33
C ALA A 543 9.03 9.90 -20.28
N GLN A 544 8.29 10.17 -19.21
CA GLN A 544 6.86 9.82 -19.12
C GLN A 544 6.03 10.59 -20.17
N ALA A 545 6.33 11.87 -20.39
CA ALA A 545 5.71 12.68 -21.43
C ALA A 545 6.03 12.16 -22.84
N GLU A 546 7.30 11.82 -23.12
CA GLU A 546 7.73 11.22 -24.39
C GLU A 546 7.01 9.91 -24.71
N ALA A 547 6.83 9.05 -23.69
CA ALA A 547 6.10 7.80 -23.84
C ALA A 547 4.61 7.98 -24.21
N LEU A 548 4.04 9.17 -23.95
CA LEU A 548 2.67 9.53 -24.31
C LEU A 548 2.57 10.27 -25.65
N MET A 549 3.69 10.61 -26.30
CA MET A 549 3.70 11.33 -27.58
C MET A 549 3.21 10.50 -28.77
N THR A 550 3.05 9.19 -28.62
CA THR A 550 2.45 8.32 -29.65
C THR A 550 0.92 8.24 -29.54
N GLY A 551 0.34 8.80 -28.48
CA GLY A 551 -1.09 8.74 -28.18
C GLY A 551 -1.89 9.95 -28.66
N PRO A 552 -3.22 9.93 -28.49
CA PRO A 552 -4.11 11.03 -28.90
C PRO A 552 -3.85 12.34 -28.15
N ASP A 553 -3.32 12.27 -26.93
CA ASP A 553 -3.05 13.44 -26.08
C ASP A 553 -1.58 13.93 -26.20
N ALA A 554 -0.88 13.53 -27.26
CA ALA A 554 0.53 13.87 -27.50
C ALA A 554 0.82 15.38 -27.43
N ALA A 555 -0.08 16.21 -27.96
CA ALA A 555 0.07 17.66 -27.94
C ALA A 555 0.07 18.23 -26.52
N GLN A 556 -0.77 17.69 -25.64
CA GLN A 556 -0.85 18.14 -24.24
C GLN A 556 0.39 17.70 -23.45
N ALA A 557 0.82 16.45 -23.63
CA ALA A 557 2.03 15.93 -22.99
C ALA A 557 3.29 16.69 -23.45
N ALA A 558 3.38 17.05 -24.74
CA ALA A 558 4.45 17.88 -25.28
C ALA A 558 4.48 19.27 -24.63
N GLN A 559 3.32 19.95 -24.56
CA GLN A 559 3.23 21.27 -23.93
C GLN A 559 3.67 21.24 -22.46
N TRP A 560 3.25 20.24 -21.69
CA TRP A 560 3.67 20.09 -20.29
C TRP A 560 5.16 19.83 -20.14
N LYS A 561 5.74 19.00 -21.02
CA LYS A 561 7.17 18.74 -21.05
C LYS A 561 7.93 20.03 -21.36
N ASP A 562 7.55 20.75 -22.40
CA ASP A 562 8.23 21.96 -22.84
C ASP A 562 8.16 23.04 -21.76
N ALA A 563 6.98 23.25 -21.16
CA ALA A 563 6.79 24.20 -20.05
C ALA A 563 7.64 23.83 -18.81
N LEU A 564 7.69 22.55 -18.45
CA LEU A 564 8.53 22.07 -17.34
C LEU A 564 10.03 22.26 -17.64
N GLN A 565 10.45 21.99 -18.87
CA GLN A 565 11.85 22.15 -19.29
C GLN A 565 12.26 23.62 -19.34
N GLU A 566 11.38 24.51 -19.79
CA GLU A 566 11.58 25.95 -19.78
C GLU A 566 11.72 26.46 -18.34
N ALA A 567 10.77 26.15 -17.45
CA ALA A 567 10.85 26.56 -16.04
C ALA A 567 12.10 26.00 -15.33
N TRP A 568 12.51 24.77 -15.65
CA TRP A 568 13.75 24.20 -15.13
C TRP A 568 15.01 24.93 -15.64
N ALA A 569 15.04 25.27 -16.93
CA ALA A 569 16.14 26.02 -17.52
C ALA A 569 16.25 27.43 -16.92
N ASP A 570 15.11 28.11 -16.74
CA ASP A 570 15.05 29.44 -16.11
C ASP A 570 15.55 29.41 -14.66
N LEU A 571 15.16 28.40 -13.88
CA LEU A 571 15.68 28.20 -12.52
C LEU A 571 17.20 27.99 -12.53
N LEU A 572 17.74 27.18 -13.45
CA LEU A 572 19.18 26.97 -13.55
C LEU A 572 19.92 28.28 -13.89
N GLU A 573 19.39 29.10 -14.79
CA GLU A 573 19.96 30.41 -15.12
C GLU A 573 19.91 31.37 -13.92
N LEU A 574 18.78 31.42 -13.20
CA LEU A 574 18.66 32.20 -11.95
C LEU A 574 19.68 31.77 -10.90
N MET A 575 19.89 30.46 -10.76
CA MET A 575 20.87 29.93 -9.82
C MET A 575 22.31 30.27 -10.22
N ASP A 576 22.64 30.17 -11.51
CA ASP A 576 23.99 30.49 -11.99
C ASP A 576 24.28 32.00 -11.95
N THR A 577 23.30 32.84 -12.28
CA THR A 577 23.42 34.30 -12.11
C THR A 577 23.61 34.68 -10.65
N ARG A 578 22.81 34.14 -9.72
CA ARG A 578 23.01 34.39 -8.28
C ARG A 578 24.37 33.89 -7.77
N ALA A 579 24.84 32.73 -8.22
CA ALA A 579 26.16 32.22 -7.87
C ALA A 579 27.27 33.18 -8.32
N GLN A 580 27.18 33.72 -9.55
CA GLN A 580 28.13 34.71 -10.07
C GLN A 580 28.10 36.01 -9.25
N VAL A 581 26.92 36.52 -8.89
CA VAL A 581 26.79 37.74 -8.09
C VAL A 581 27.37 37.52 -6.67
N LEU A 582 27.16 36.35 -6.06
CA LEU A 582 27.77 36.01 -4.77
C LEU A 582 29.30 35.90 -4.85
N VAL A 583 29.84 35.37 -5.95
CA VAL A 583 31.31 35.35 -6.20
C VAL A 583 31.84 36.77 -6.32
N ALA A 584 31.19 37.63 -7.10
CA ALA A 584 31.60 39.02 -7.25
C ALA A 584 31.57 39.77 -5.90
N SER A 585 30.49 39.60 -5.11
CA SER A 585 30.42 40.16 -3.76
C SER A 585 31.54 39.63 -2.86
N TRP A 586 31.84 38.33 -2.94
CA TRP A 586 32.90 37.70 -2.16
C TRP A 586 34.28 38.26 -2.50
N ASP A 587 34.61 38.41 -3.78
CA ASP A 587 35.88 38.99 -4.22
C ASP A 587 36.03 40.43 -3.72
N LEU A 588 34.96 41.22 -3.75
CA LEU A 588 34.94 42.58 -3.24
C LEU A 588 35.17 42.65 -1.72
N HIS A 589 34.44 41.84 -0.93
CA HIS A 589 34.58 41.82 0.52
C HIS A 589 35.94 41.26 0.96
N ARG A 590 36.46 40.26 0.24
CA ARG A 590 37.81 39.72 0.44
C ARG A 590 38.85 40.81 0.24
N PHE A 591 38.76 41.59 -0.84
CA PHE A 591 39.68 42.69 -1.09
C PHE A 591 39.71 43.71 0.05
N PHE A 592 38.54 44.10 0.58
CA PHE A 592 38.49 45.03 1.71
C PHE A 592 39.05 44.43 3.00
N HIS A 593 38.87 43.14 3.23
CA HIS A 593 39.48 42.41 4.34
C HIS A 593 41.01 42.37 4.19
N ASP A 594 41.52 41.94 3.03
CA ASP A 594 42.95 41.88 2.71
C ASP A 594 43.61 43.27 2.84
N CYS A 595 42.94 44.34 2.37
CA CYS A 595 43.41 45.71 2.57
C CYS A 595 43.54 46.09 4.05
N ARG A 596 42.53 45.76 4.86
CA ARG A 596 42.53 46.04 6.30
C ARG A 596 43.66 45.29 6.99
N ASP A 597 43.84 44.02 6.67
CA ASP A 597 44.84 43.16 7.30
C ASP A 597 46.26 43.59 6.94
N VAL A 598 46.52 43.87 5.65
CA VAL A 598 47.84 44.38 5.23
C VAL A 598 48.11 45.76 5.81
N TYR A 599 47.11 46.65 5.87
CA TYR A 599 47.23 47.96 6.51
C TYR A 599 47.61 47.82 8.00
N GLN A 600 46.94 46.95 8.75
CA GLN A 600 47.27 46.71 10.16
C GLN A 600 48.69 46.15 10.31
N ARG A 601 49.10 45.19 9.48
CA ARG A 601 50.47 44.66 9.49
C ARG A 601 51.52 45.73 9.18
N ILE A 602 51.22 46.67 8.28
CA ILE A 602 52.10 47.83 8.01
C ILE A 602 52.20 48.73 9.25
N LEU A 603 51.08 49.05 9.90
CA LEU A 603 51.07 49.87 11.10
C LEU A 603 51.82 49.21 12.27
N GLU A 604 51.65 47.90 12.47
CA GLU A 604 52.39 47.13 13.47
C GLU A 604 53.90 47.22 13.21
N LYS A 605 54.33 47.04 11.96
CA LYS A 605 55.75 47.17 11.58
C LYS A 605 56.26 48.59 11.74
N GLN A 606 55.44 49.60 11.43
CA GLN A 606 55.79 51.00 11.61
C GLN A 606 55.96 51.37 13.09
N ASN A 607 55.03 50.94 13.95
CA ASN A 607 55.07 51.23 15.39
C ASN A 607 56.15 50.42 16.12
N GLY A 608 56.54 49.25 15.59
CA GLY A 608 57.62 48.44 16.13
C GLY A 608 59.04 48.96 15.84
N MET A 609 59.18 50.05 15.08
CA MET A 609 60.47 50.64 14.76
C MET A 609 61.07 51.42 15.94
N SER A 610 62.27 51.04 16.37
CA SER A 610 63.04 51.82 17.35
C SER A 610 63.60 53.11 16.71
N GLU A 611 63.82 54.16 17.50
CA GLU A 611 64.50 55.41 17.08
C GLU A 611 65.98 55.48 17.54
N GLU A 612 66.49 54.45 18.22
CA GLU A 612 67.84 54.46 18.79
C GLU A 612 68.92 54.48 17.70
N LEU A 613 69.93 55.34 17.88
CA LEU A 613 71.06 55.53 16.95
C LEU A 613 72.38 54.87 17.40
N GLY A 614 72.43 54.24 18.58
CA GLY A 614 73.65 53.65 19.14
C GLY A 614 74.51 54.64 19.92
N ARG A 615 75.25 54.16 20.92
CA ARG A 615 76.12 54.98 21.81
C ARG A 615 77.60 54.92 21.44
N ASP A 616 77.97 53.94 20.62
CA ASP A 616 79.33 53.62 20.23
C ASP A 616 79.36 52.97 18.84
N ALA A 617 80.53 52.91 18.20
CA ALA A 617 80.67 52.40 16.83
C ALA A 617 80.15 50.95 16.66
N VAL A 618 80.30 50.09 17.68
CA VAL A 618 79.86 48.69 17.63
C VAL A 618 78.34 48.58 17.73
N SER A 619 77.69 49.35 18.63
CA SER A 619 76.22 49.37 18.69
C SER A 619 75.59 49.93 17.42
N VAL A 620 76.18 50.96 16.81
CA VAL A 620 75.71 51.52 15.52
C VAL A 620 75.79 50.47 14.42
N SER A 621 76.91 49.75 14.28
CA SER A 621 77.07 48.69 13.28
C SER A 621 76.06 47.54 13.46
N ASN A 622 75.84 47.13 14.72
CA ASN A 622 74.81 46.13 15.04
C ASN A 622 73.39 46.61 14.70
N LEU A 623 73.08 47.88 14.96
CA LEU A 623 71.79 48.49 14.61
C LEU A 623 71.62 48.63 13.10
N GLN A 624 72.68 48.94 12.34
CA GLN A 624 72.67 48.96 10.87
C GLN A 624 72.38 47.56 10.30
N ARG A 625 72.97 46.49 10.85
CA ARG A 625 72.65 45.11 10.43
C ARG A 625 71.21 44.73 10.76
N LYS A 626 70.71 45.09 11.95
CA LYS A 626 69.30 44.89 12.32
C LYS A 626 68.35 45.64 11.40
N GLN A 627 68.69 46.87 11.01
CA GLN A 627 67.93 47.67 10.05
C GLN A 627 67.88 47.00 8.66
N ALA A 628 69.01 46.49 8.17
CA ALA A 628 69.05 45.74 6.91
C ALA A 628 68.20 44.47 6.95
N ASN A 629 68.23 43.72 8.06
CA ASN A 629 67.37 42.55 8.24
C ASN A 629 65.88 42.94 8.29
N PHE A 630 65.53 44.02 9.00
CA PHE A 630 64.16 44.52 9.03
C PHE A 630 63.66 44.87 7.62
N GLU A 631 64.48 45.55 6.81
CA GLU A 631 64.15 45.89 5.41
C GLU A 631 63.99 44.65 4.52
N ASN A 632 64.74 43.58 4.78
CA ASN A 632 64.54 42.29 4.11
C ASN A 632 63.22 41.63 4.53
N ASP A 633 62.86 41.67 5.81
CA ASP A 633 61.59 41.11 6.32
C ASP A 633 60.37 41.83 5.71
N LEU A 634 60.52 43.11 5.36
CA LEU A 634 59.48 43.89 4.69
C LEU A 634 59.18 43.44 3.26
N GLN A 635 60.02 42.62 2.60
CA GLN A 635 59.79 42.16 1.22
C GLN A 635 58.46 41.40 1.06
N THR A 636 58.10 40.59 2.05
CA THR A 636 56.83 39.84 2.05
C THR A 636 55.62 40.77 2.14
N LEU A 637 55.74 41.87 2.89
CA LEU A 637 54.72 42.90 3.01
C LEU A 637 54.62 43.72 1.72
N GLY A 638 55.75 44.05 1.10
CA GLY A 638 55.80 44.69 -0.21
C GLY A 638 55.09 43.87 -1.29
N SER A 639 55.32 42.56 -1.33
CA SER A 639 54.62 41.64 -2.24
C SER A 639 53.11 41.61 -1.99
N ALA A 640 52.68 41.69 -0.73
CA ALA A 640 51.26 41.75 -0.37
C ALA A 640 50.61 43.08 -0.79
N VAL A 641 51.30 44.21 -0.63
CA VAL A 641 50.84 45.53 -1.11
C VAL A 641 50.72 45.53 -2.64
N GLU A 642 51.67 44.92 -3.34
CA GLU A 642 51.63 44.80 -4.80
C GLU A 642 50.48 43.89 -5.27
N GLY A 643 50.20 42.82 -4.51
CA GLY A 643 49.00 42.00 -4.67
C GLY A 643 47.70 42.81 -4.54
N ILE A 644 47.59 43.65 -3.51
CA ILE A 644 46.43 44.55 -3.31
C ILE A 644 46.29 45.51 -4.50
N ARG A 645 47.37 46.11 -4.98
CA ARG A 645 47.31 47.00 -6.17
C ARG A 645 46.83 46.27 -7.42
N SER A 646 47.31 45.06 -7.64
CA SER A 646 46.86 44.23 -8.77
C SER A 646 45.37 43.89 -8.65
N GLN A 647 44.91 43.48 -7.46
CA GLN A 647 43.50 43.18 -7.20
C GLN A 647 42.62 44.42 -7.33
N ALA A 648 43.06 45.58 -6.83
CA ALA A 648 42.36 46.85 -6.96
C ALA A 648 42.22 47.27 -8.42
N SER A 649 43.25 47.08 -9.24
CA SER A 649 43.18 47.34 -10.69
C SER A 649 42.17 46.42 -11.38
N GLN A 650 42.13 45.14 -11.01
CA GLN A 650 41.21 44.16 -11.59
C GLN A 650 39.75 44.46 -11.18
N LEU A 651 39.50 44.65 -9.89
CA LEU A 651 38.16 44.95 -9.37
C LEU A 651 37.71 46.36 -9.78
N GLY A 652 38.60 47.34 -9.81
CA GLY A 652 38.31 48.70 -10.27
C GLY A 652 37.90 48.78 -11.74
N ALA A 653 38.28 47.80 -12.57
CA ALA A 653 37.79 47.68 -13.94
C ALA A 653 36.39 47.05 -14.03
N ALA A 654 36.01 46.21 -13.04
CA ALA A 654 34.73 45.51 -13.00
C ALA A 654 33.61 46.31 -12.29
N TYR A 655 33.97 47.19 -11.36
CA TYR A 655 33.03 48.03 -10.60
C TYR A 655 33.07 49.49 -11.07
N ALA A 656 31.94 50.20 -10.95
CA ALA A 656 31.82 51.61 -11.31
C ALA A 656 31.24 52.45 -10.15
N GLY A 657 31.31 53.78 -10.26
CA GLY A 657 30.70 54.71 -9.31
C GLY A 657 31.37 54.69 -7.94
N ASP A 658 30.56 54.68 -6.87
CA ASP A 658 31.05 54.84 -5.50
C ASP A 658 31.89 53.64 -5.02
N LYS A 659 31.57 52.41 -5.48
CA LYS A 659 32.33 51.21 -5.13
C LYS A 659 33.73 51.19 -5.76
N ALA A 660 33.86 51.65 -7.00
CA ALA A 660 35.18 51.82 -7.63
C ALA A 660 36.04 52.86 -6.89
N ARG A 661 35.43 53.98 -6.46
CA ARG A 661 36.10 54.99 -5.65
C ARG A 661 36.53 54.44 -4.29
N GLU A 662 35.68 53.63 -3.66
CA GLU A 662 35.98 52.98 -2.38
C GLU A 662 37.17 52.02 -2.49
N ILE A 663 37.22 51.19 -3.55
CA ILE A 663 38.35 50.30 -3.87
C ILE A 663 39.64 51.11 -4.01
N GLN A 664 39.64 52.15 -4.84
CA GLN A 664 40.80 53.02 -5.07
C GLN A 664 41.25 53.75 -3.80
N ALA A 665 40.30 54.22 -2.98
CA ALA A 665 40.61 54.90 -1.72
C ALA A 665 41.32 53.95 -0.74
N ARG A 666 40.89 52.70 -0.64
CA ARG A 666 41.53 51.70 0.24
C ARG A 666 42.89 51.24 -0.28
N GLU A 667 43.03 51.06 -1.58
CA GLU A 667 44.34 50.84 -2.20
C GLU A 667 45.30 51.99 -1.86
N ALA A 668 44.86 53.23 -2.06
CA ALA A 668 45.67 54.42 -1.78
C ALA A 668 46.06 54.51 -0.30
N GLU A 669 45.18 54.13 0.64
CA GLU A 669 45.48 54.11 2.08
C GLU A 669 46.61 53.12 2.42
N VAL A 670 46.53 51.89 1.88
CA VAL A 670 47.57 50.86 2.06
C VAL A 670 48.88 51.30 1.43
N VAL A 671 48.85 51.80 0.19
CA VAL A 671 50.04 52.26 -0.54
C VAL A 671 50.70 53.45 0.17
N ALA A 672 49.91 54.40 0.66
CA ALA A 672 50.43 55.56 1.41
C ALA A 672 51.03 55.14 2.76
N ALA A 673 50.45 54.17 3.46
CA ALA A 673 51.04 53.60 4.68
C ALA A 673 52.38 52.90 4.38
N TRP A 674 52.44 52.12 3.31
CA TRP A 674 53.66 51.45 2.86
C TRP A 674 54.78 52.44 2.47
N GLN A 675 54.45 53.49 1.71
CA GLN A 675 55.41 54.54 1.36
C GLN A 675 55.93 55.29 2.60
N ARG A 676 55.06 55.57 3.59
CA ARG A 676 55.46 56.16 4.87
C ARG A 676 56.41 55.26 5.65
N LEU A 677 56.18 53.94 5.65
CA LEU A 677 57.07 52.98 6.30
C LEU A 677 58.44 52.93 5.60
N LEU A 678 58.47 52.89 4.26
CA LEU A 678 59.71 52.93 3.48
C LEU A 678 60.50 54.22 3.72
N GLY A 679 59.84 55.38 3.69
CA GLY A 679 60.48 56.67 3.97
C GLY A 679 61.04 56.76 5.40
N SER A 680 60.35 56.17 6.39
CA SER A 680 60.86 56.04 7.76
C SER A 680 62.10 55.13 7.82
N CYS A 681 62.12 54.02 7.08
CA CYS A 681 63.27 53.12 6.99
C CYS A 681 64.48 53.80 6.36
N GLU A 682 64.28 54.51 5.24
CA GLU A 682 65.33 55.28 4.56
C GLU A 682 65.92 56.36 5.47
N SER A 683 65.05 57.11 6.16
CA SER A 683 65.46 58.15 7.11
C SER A 683 66.27 57.58 8.27
N ARG A 684 65.85 56.44 8.84
CA ARG A 684 66.61 55.74 9.89
C ARG A 684 67.94 55.20 9.39
N ARG A 685 67.98 54.62 8.19
CA ARG A 685 69.20 54.13 7.55
C ARG A 685 70.22 55.26 7.34
N ALA A 686 69.77 56.42 6.84
CA ALA A 686 70.61 57.60 6.67
C ALA A 686 71.16 58.11 8.01
N ARG A 687 70.31 58.27 9.03
CA ARG A 687 70.75 58.71 10.37
C ARG A 687 71.73 57.73 11.03
N LEU A 688 71.53 56.41 10.87
CA LEU A 688 72.47 55.40 11.37
C LEU A 688 73.79 55.41 10.59
N ALA A 689 73.78 55.68 9.29
CA ALA A 689 74.99 55.84 8.48
C ALA A 689 75.78 57.08 8.91
N ASP A 690 75.10 58.22 9.05
CA ASP A 690 75.68 59.48 9.54
C ASP A 690 76.30 59.32 10.93
N THR A 691 75.60 58.65 11.86
CA THR A 691 76.12 58.35 13.21
C THR A 691 77.37 57.45 13.13
N GLY A 692 77.40 56.49 12.20
CA GLY A 692 78.57 55.66 11.95
C GLY A 692 79.77 56.46 11.44
N ASP A 693 79.54 57.39 10.51
CA ASP A 693 80.57 58.30 10.00
C ASP A 693 81.09 59.26 11.09
N LEU A 694 80.24 59.73 12.01
CA LEU A 694 80.64 60.54 13.16
C LEU A 694 81.63 59.78 14.06
N PHE A 695 81.32 58.54 14.47
CA PHE A 695 82.22 57.79 15.34
C PHE A 695 83.55 57.45 14.66
N ARG A 696 83.53 57.20 13.35
CA ARG A 696 84.75 57.04 12.54
C ARG A 696 85.60 58.32 12.55
N PHE A 697 84.99 59.48 12.33
CA PHE A 697 85.66 60.77 12.40
C PHE A 697 86.26 61.04 13.79
N LEU A 698 85.51 60.82 14.87
CA LEU A 698 86.01 61.03 16.24
C LEU A 698 87.19 60.11 16.59
N SER A 699 87.18 58.86 16.10
CA SER A 699 88.33 57.96 16.27
C SER A 699 89.57 58.49 15.54
N MET A 700 89.43 58.87 14.26
CA MET A 700 90.54 59.42 13.47
C MET A 700 91.14 60.67 14.12
N VAL A 701 90.31 61.59 14.62
CA VAL A 701 90.80 62.80 15.32
C VAL A 701 91.60 62.43 16.57
N ARG A 702 91.07 61.54 17.41
CA ARG A 702 91.76 61.13 18.65
C ARG A 702 93.12 60.51 18.34
N ASP A 703 93.15 59.58 17.38
CA ASP A 703 94.37 58.83 17.05
C ASP A 703 95.44 59.77 16.43
N LEU A 704 95.03 60.76 15.63
CA LEU A 704 95.93 61.77 15.06
C LEU A 704 96.46 62.78 16.10
N LEU A 705 95.62 63.23 17.04
CA LEU A 705 96.06 64.15 18.10
C LEU A 705 97.10 63.49 19.01
N LEU A 706 96.86 62.25 19.44
CA LEU A 706 97.81 61.49 20.27
C LEU A 706 99.15 61.28 19.57
N TRP A 707 99.13 61.01 18.25
CA TRP A 707 100.36 60.90 17.49
C TRP A 707 101.12 62.22 17.39
N MET A 708 100.44 63.35 17.12
CA MET A 708 101.12 64.67 17.05
C MET A 708 101.81 65.02 18.37
N GLU A 709 101.17 64.75 19.51
CA GLU A 709 101.77 64.96 20.84
C GLU A 709 103.06 64.15 21.03
N GLU A 710 103.07 62.90 20.55
CA GLU A 710 104.24 62.03 20.63
C GLU A 710 105.41 62.54 19.75
N VAL A 711 105.13 63.03 18.53
CA VAL A 711 106.18 63.62 17.68
C VAL A 711 106.76 64.90 18.29
N VAL A 712 105.91 65.79 18.83
CA VAL A 712 106.38 66.99 19.56
C VAL A 712 107.27 66.61 20.75
N ARG A 713 106.93 65.54 21.47
CA ARG A 713 107.75 65.03 22.59
C ARG A 713 109.14 64.60 22.13
N GLN A 714 109.24 63.86 21.02
CA GLN A 714 110.52 63.46 20.43
C GLN A 714 111.35 64.66 19.94
N MET A 715 110.70 65.69 19.40
CA MET A 715 111.34 66.96 19.05
C MET A 715 111.86 67.77 20.24
N ASN A 716 111.58 67.40 21.50
CA ASN A 716 112.07 68.14 22.68
C ASN A 716 113.20 67.45 23.45
N SER A 717 113.51 66.18 23.17
CA SER A 717 114.67 65.52 23.81
C SER A 717 115.98 65.97 23.14
N SER A 718 116.89 66.62 23.88
CA SER A 718 118.19 67.11 23.38
C SER A 718 119.39 66.45 24.08
N GLU A 719 120.38 66.07 23.29
CA GLU A 719 121.74 65.69 23.72
C GLU A 719 122.69 66.85 23.36
N LYS A 720 123.57 67.28 24.28
CA LYS A 720 124.45 68.44 24.03
C LYS A 720 125.57 68.05 23.04
N PRO A 721 125.73 68.77 21.91
CA PRO A 721 126.82 68.49 20.96
C PRO A 721 128.19 68.79 21.59
N ARG A 722 129.18 67.90 21.37
CA ARG A 722 130.56 68.03 21.88
C ARG A 722 131.54 68.54 20.83
N ASP A 723 131.22 68.35 19.55
CA ASP A 723 132.02 68.73 18.39
C ASP A 723 131.11 68.99 17.17
N VAL A 724 131.70 69.45 16.07
CA VAL A 724 131.00 69.77 14.81
C VAL A 724 130.21 68.56 14.28
N SER A 725 130.79 67.35 14.33
CA SER A 725 130.13 66.12 13.86
C SER A 725 128.93 65.70 14.72
N GLY A 726 128.95 65.97 16.03
CA GLY A 726 127.80 65.73 16.92
C GLY A 726 126.58 66.61 16.59
N VAL A 727 126.80 67.83 16.10
CA VAL A 727 125.70 68.72 15.67
C VAL A 727 125.04 68.20 14.39
N GLU A 728 125.83 67.74 13.41
CA GLU A 728 125.33 67.21 12.13
C GLU A 728 124.45 65.95 12.30
N LEU A 729 124.76 65.08 13.27
CA LEU A 729 123.93 63.90 13.58
C LEU A 729 122.55 64.29 14.12
N LEU A 730 122.48 65.29 15.01
CA LEU A 730 121.22 65.79 15.58
C LEU A 730 120.35 66.45 14.50
N MET A 731 120.97 67.13 13.54
CA MET A 731 120.28 67.68 12.37
C MET A 731 119.66 66.56 11.52
N ASN A 732 120.41 65.49 11.22
CA ASN A 732 119.88 64.35 10.46
C ASN A 732 118.70 63.66 11.18
N ASN A 733 118.77 63.50 12.50
CA ASN A 733 117.65 62.94 13.29
C ASN A 733 116.41 63.85 13.19
N HIS A 734 116.56 65.16 13.33
CA HIS A 734 115.46 66.12 13.22
C HIS A 734 114.82 66.12 11.82
N GLN A 735 115.60 65.92 10.76
CA GLN A 735 115.08 65.72 9.40
C GLN A 735 114.31 64.41 9.22
N SER A 736 114.68 63.34 9.93
CA SER A 736 113.91 62.08 9.92
C SER A 736 112.52 62.26 10.52
N LEU A 737 112.38 63.04 11.60
CA LEU A 737 111.07 63.35 12.19
C LEU A 737 110.18 64.15 11.22
N LYS A 738 110.75 65.02 10.38
CA LYS A 738 110.01 65.74 9.35
C LYS A 738 109.39 64.80 8.32
N ALA A 739 110.15 63.80 7.89
CA ALA A 739 109.66 62.80 6.94
C ALA A 739 108.49 61.98 7.51
N GLU A 740 108.49 61.67 8.81
CA GLU A 740 107.34 61.02 9.46
C GLU A 740 106.09 61.92 9.47
N VAL A 741 106.28 63.21 9.76
CA VAL A 741 105.18 64.20 9.71
C VAL A 741 104.58 64.27 8.31
N ASP A 742 105.42 64.33 7.28
CA ASP A 742 104.97 64.43 5.89
C ASP A 742 104.27 63.14 5.41
N ALA A 743 104.71 61.96 5.86
CA ALA A 743 104.09 60.67 5.50
C ALA A 743 102.67 60.47 6.06
N ARG A 744 102.29 61.17 7.14
CA ARG A 744 100.94 61.10 7.74
C ARG A 744 100.02 62.25 7.36
N GLU A 745 100.49 63.15 6.52
CA GLU A 745 99.71 64.30 6.02
C GLU A 745 98.45 63.84 5.26
N ASP A 746 98.51 62.73 4.52
CA ASP A 746 97.35 62.18 3.82
C ASP A 746 96.24 61.72 4.78
N ASN A 747 96.60 61.14 5.93
CA ASN A 747 95.62 60.73 6.95
C ASN A 747 94.96 61.94 7.62
N LEU A 748 95.71 63.03 7.81
CA LEU A 748 95.17 64.31 8.26
C LEU A 748 94.22 64.91 7.23
N ALA A 749 94.61 64.92 5.96
CA ALA A 749 93.76 65.39 4.87
C ALA A 749 92.46 64.58 4.78
N ALA A 750 92.52 63.25 4.90
CA ALA A 750 91.34 62.39 4.91
C ALA A 750 90.42 62.64 6.12
N CYS A 751 90.98 62.85 7.32
CA CYS A 751 90.20 63.18 8.52
C CYS A 751 89.51 64.56 8.37
N LEU A 752 90.21 65.55 7.82
CA LEU A 752 89.67 66.89 7.57
C LEU A 752 88.58 66.86 6.49
N ALA A 753 88.76 66.07 5.42
CA ALA A 753 87.77 65.88 4.37
C ALA A 753 86.49 65.22 4.93
N LEU A 754 86.62 64.14 5.71
CA LEU A 754 85.48 63.48 6.34
C LEU A 754 84.71 64.41 7.28
N GLY A 755 85.41 65.20 8.10
CA GLY A 755 84.77 66.19 8.97
C GLY A 755 84.06 67.31 8.19
N ARG A 756 84.64 67.78 7.07
CA ARG A 756 84.01 68.78 6.19
C ARG A 756 82.78 68.21 5.48
N ASP A 757 82.83 66.96 5.02
CA ASP A 757 81.70 66.28 4.38
C ASP A 757 80.54 66.10 5.35
N LEU A 758 80.82 65.71 6.61
CA LEU A 758 79.80 65.65 7.66
C LEU A 758 79.15 67.01 7.92
N LEU A 759 79.93 68.10 7.89
CA LEU A 759 79.38 69.45 8.02
C LEU A 759 78.55 69.88 6.79
N ALA A 760 78.99 69.51 5.58
CA ALA A 760 78.25 69.79 4.35
C ALA A 760 76.89 69.08 4.32
N ARG A 761 76.78 67.89 4.95
CA ARG A 761 75.53 67.14 5.12
C ARG A 761 74.63 67.66 6.26
N ASN A 762 74.98 68.76 6.93
CA ASN A 762 74.27 69.29 8.11
C ASN A 762 74.12 68.24 9.22
N HIS A 763 75.19 67.51 9.53
CA HIS A 763 75.18 66.51 10.57
C HIS A 763 74.73 67.08 11.94
N TYR A 764 73.94 66.30 12.70
CA TYR A 764 73.35 66.74 13.97
C TYR A 764 74.41 67.11 15.04
N ALA A 765 75.59 66.48 15.01
CA ALA A 765 76.73 66.77 15.87
C ALA A 765 77.71 67.80 15.28
N SER A 766 77.23 68.71 14.43
CA SER A 766 78.08 69.69 13.73
C SER A 766 78.87 70.63 14.65
N GLY A 767 78.41 70.91 15.87
CA GLY A 767 79.17 71.66 16.88
C GLY A 767 80.45 70.94 17.32
N GLU A 768 80.32 69.66 17.69
CA GLU A 768 81.43 68.82 18.12
C GLU A 768 82.44 68.58 16.99
N ILE A 769 81.96 68.36 15.76
CA ILE A 769 82.82 68.16 14.59
C ILE A 769 83.66 69.42 14.33
N LYS A 770 83.08 70.62 14.41
CA LYS A 770 83.81 71.88 14.21
C LYS A 770 84.91 72.07 15.25
N GLU A 771 84.61 71.80 16.52
CA GLU A 771 85.58 71.91 17.61
C GLU A 771 86.78 70.98 17.38
N LYS A 772 86.50 69.70 17.05
CA LYS A 772 87.54 68.70 16.80
C LYS A 772 88.38 69.00 15.55
N LEU A 773 87.77 69.50 14.48
CA LEU A 773 88.50 69.97 13.29
C LEU A 773 89.45 71.14 13.63
N LEU A 774 88.98 72.10 14.44
CA LEU A 774 89.78 73.25 14.85
C LEU A 774 90.94 72.84 15.76
N ALA A 775 90.71 71.92 16.70
CA ALA A 775 91.75 71.35 17.55
C ALA A 775 92.83 70.66 16.71
N LEU A 776 92.44 69.83 15.73
CA LEU A 776 93.35 69.12 14.84
C LEU A 776 94.17 70.08 13.96
N SER A 777 93.55 71.13 13.41
CA SER A 777 94.28 72.13 12.61
C SER A 777 95.26 72.95 13.44
N THR A 778 94.91 73.27 14.69
CA THR A 778 95.75 74.05 15.59
C THR A 778 96.99 73.26 15.99
N GLN A 779 96.82 71.99 16.38
CA GLN A 779 97.94 71.12 16.75
C GLN A 779 98.87 70.84 15.57
N ARG A 780 98.32 70.68 14.36
CA ARG A 780 99.12 70.56 13.14
C ARG A 780 100.03 71.77 12.91
N ALA A 781 99.49 72.98 13.05
CA ALA A 781 100.26 74.21 12.86
C ALA A 781 101.36 74.35 13.93
N ALA A 782 101.04 73.98 15.19
CA ALA A 782 101.99 74.00 16.29
C ALA A 782 103.16 73.01 16.08
N LEU A 783 102.88 71.80 15.59
CA LEU A 783 103.90 70.79 15.26
C LEU A 783 104.89 71.31 14.20
N GLY A 784 104.39 71.96 13.14
CA GLY A 784 105.23 72.55 12.10
C GLY A 784 106.16 73.64 12.65
N ALA A 785 105.60 74.61 13.39
CA ALA A 785 106.38 75.72 13.96
C ALA A 785 107.48 75.24 14.92
N ARG A 786 107.20 74.22 15.75
CA ARG A 786 108.20 73.66 16.67
C ARG A 786 109.34 72.96 15.94
N TRP A 787 109.05 72.33 14.81
CA TRP A 787 110.09 71.73 13.98
C TRP A 787 111.04 72.80 13.44
N ASP A 788 110.51 73.90 12.91
CA ASP A 788 111.30 75.00 12.35
C ASP A 788 112.23 75.64 13.42
N GLU A 789 111.69 75.93 14.61
CA GLU A 789 112.47 76.53 15.72
C GLU A 789 113.70 75.69 16.12
N ARG A 790 113.55 74.37 16.25
CA ARG A 790 114.67 73.48 16.62
C ARG A 790 115.71 73.36 15.52
N TRP A 791 115.30 73.39 14.26
CA TRP A 791 116.21 73.34 13.12
C TRP A 791 117.13 74.56 13.07
N GLU A 792 116.56 75.76 13.22
CA GLU A 792 117.32 77.01 13.28
C GLU A 792 118.33 77.02 14.43
N HIS A 793 117.94 76.49 15.60
CA HIS A 793 118.83 76.40 16.75
C HIS A 793 120.04 75.48 16.50
N LEU A 794 119.84 74.33 15.84
CA LEU A 794 120.94 73.42 15.50
C LEU A 794 121.92 74.03 14.47
N GLN A 795 121.42 74.82 13.51
CA GLN A 795 122.28 75.54 12.56
C GLN A 795 123.19 76.55 13.25
N LEU A 796 122.65 77.34 14.19
CA LEU A 796 123.45 78.32 14.94
C LEU A 796 124.57 77.66 15.77
N ILE A 797 124.28 76.52 16.39
CA ILE A 797 125.29 75.81 17.19
C ILE A 797 126.42 75.28 16.29
N LEU A 798 126.12 74.82 15.07
CA LEU A 798 127.13 74.34 14.13
C LEU A 798 128.18 75.42 13.80
N GLU A 799 127.72 76.65 13.54
CA GLU A 799 128.57 77.78 13.19
C GLU A 799 129.52 78.18 14.33
N VAL A 800 129.04 78.17 15.58
CA VAL A 800 129.85 78.48 16.77
C VAL A 800 130.99 77.46 16.95
N TYR A 801 130.71 76.17 16.78
CA TYR A 801 131.75 75.13 16.93
C TYR A 801 132.77 75.14 15.78
N GLN A 802 132.40 75.59 14.57
CA GLN A 802 133.34 75.77 13.46
C GLN A 802 134.31 76.92 13.73
N PHE A 803 133.82 78.06 14.24
CA PHE A 803 134.66 79.21 14.60
C PHE A 803 135.69 78.86 15.68
N ALA A 804 135.27 78.17 16.76
CA ALA A 804 136.16 77.81 17.86
C ALA A 804 137.34 76.92 17.41
N ARG A 805 137.10 76.00 16.45
CA ARG A 805 138.15 75.16 15.86
C ARG A 805 139.17 76.02 15.10
N ASP A 806 138.70 76.95 14.29
CA ASP A 806 139.56 77.72 13.38
C ASP A 806 140.40 78.77 14.14
N ALA A 807 139.90 79.32 15.26
CA ALA A 807 140.63 80.23 16.13
C ALA A 807 141.85 79.56 16.83
N SER A 808 141.67 78.34 17.33
CA SER A 808 142.75 77.60 18.02
C SER A 808 143.93 77.28 17.10
N VAL A 809 143.68 77.03 15.81
CA VAL A 809 144.72 76.76 14.81
C VAL A 809 145.60 77.99 14.57
N ALA A 810 145.03 79.19 14.64
CA ALA A 810 145.75 80.43 14.38
C ALA A 810 146.71 80.83 15.53
N GLU A 811 146.31 80.61 16.79
CA GLU A 811 147.11 80.91 17.99
C GLU A 811 148.42 80.10 18.03
N HIS A 812 148.36 78.81 17.69
CA HIS A 812 149.55 77.94 17.67
C HIS A 812 150.60 78.37 16.64
N TRP A 813 150.21 79.00 15.53
CA TRP A 813 151.16 79.45 14.51
C TRP A 813 151.97 80.67 14.97
N LEU A 814 151.33 81.63 15.67
CA LEU A 814 152.01 82.84 16.17
C LEU A 814 153.12 82.51 17.17
N LEU A 815 152.84 81.61 18.12
CA LEU A 815 153.79 81.19 19.16
C LEU A 815 155.09 80.60 18.58
N ALA A 816 155.03 79.94 17.42
CA ALA A 816 156.19 79.27 16.84
C ALA A 816 157.26 80.23 16.27
N GLN A 817 156.94 81.50 16.02
CA GLN A 817 157.84 82.46 15.34
C GLN A 817 158.63 83.39 16.28
N GLU A 818 158.26 83.49 17.57
CA GLU A 818 158.88 84.42 18.54
C GLU A 818 160.40 84.28 18.74
N PRO A 819 161.00 83.07 18.82
CA PRO A 819 162.43 82.93 19.11
C PRO A 819 163.33 83.55 18.04
N TYR A 820 162.85 83.62 16.79
CA TYR A 820 163.59 84.17 15.67
C TYR A 820 163.70 85.70 15.72
N LEU A 821 162.65 86.40 16.15
CA LEU A 821 162.60 87.87 16.14
C LEU A 821 163.46 88.56 17.23
N LEU A 822 163.94 87.81 18.22
CA LEU A 822 164.65 88.34 19.39
C LEU A 822 166.19 88.38 19.23
N SER A 823 166.75 87.83 18.16
CA SER A 823 168.21 87.75 17.95
C SER A 823 168.81 89.10 17.48
N GLN A 824 169.89 89.59 18.13
CA GLN A 824 170.54 90.90 17.87
C GLN A 824 171.90 90.83 17.14
N GLU A 825 172.36 89.66 16.69
CA GLU A 825 173.62 89.56 15.94
C GLU A 825 173.46 90.19 14.55
N LEU A 826 174.31 91.18 14.24
CA LEU A 826 174.26 91.95 12.99
C LEU A 826 175.23 91.44 11.92
N GLY A 827 175.99 90.37 12.20
CA GLY A 827 177.04 89.85 11.31
C GLY A 827 178.29 90.74 11.28
N HIS A 828 179.48 90.15 11.36
CA HIS A 828 180.75 90.88 11.29
C HIS A 828 181.37 90.85 9.89
N THR A 829 180.75 90.09 8.98
CA THR A 829 181.12 90.01 7.58
C THR A 829 179.90 90.26 6.70
N ILE A 830 180.15 90.77 5.49
CA ILE A 830 179.10 91.09 4.52
C ILE A 830 178.28 89.83 4.18
N ASP A 831 178.93 88.66 4.07
CA ASP A 831 178.26 87.38 3.86
C ASP A 831 177.28 87.02 5.00
N GLU A 832 177.64 87.29 6.27
CA GLU A 832 176.76 87.05 7.42
C GLU A 832 175.55 87.98 7.43
N VAL A 833 175.76 89.26 7.10
CA VAL A 833 174.67 90.24 6.99
C VAL A 833 173.71 89.85 5.87
N GLU A 834 174.23 89.46 4.70
CA GLU A 834 173.39 89.03 3.56
C GLU A 834 172.59 87.76 3.88
N GLN A 835 173.15 86.82 4.65
CA GLN A 835 172.40 85.64 5.11
C GLN A 835 171.28 86.01 6.11
N LEU A 836 171.54 86.92 7.05
CA LEU A 836 170.54 87.39 8.00
C LEU A 836 169.40 88.13 7.29
N LEU A 837 169.71 88.94 6.28
CA LEU A 837 168.72 89.65 5.47
C LEU A 837 167.81 88.66 4.71
N LYS A 838 168.38 87.64 4.07
CA LYS A 838 167.58 86.58 3.42
C LYS A 838 166.66 85.83 4.38
N ARG A 839 167.10 85.63 5.62
CA ARG A 839 166.29 84.94 6.64
C ARG A 839 165.11 85.79 7.09
N HIS A 840 165.27 87.11 7.13
CA HIS A 840 164.18 88.04 7.44
C HIS A 840 163.16 88.16 6.30
N GLU A 841 163.65 88.23 5.06
CA GLU A 841 162.77 88.16 3.87
C GLU A 841 161.94 86.86 3.84
N ALA A 842 162.49 85.74 4.34
CA ALA A 842 161.75 84.48 4.43
C ALA A 842 160.63 84.52 5.50
N PHE A 843 160.86 85.16 6.64
CA PHE A 843 159.83 85.35 7.67
C PHE A 843 158.70 86.25 7.16
N GLU A 844 159.01 87.40 6.55
CA GLU A 844 158.00 88.32 6.00
C GLU A 844 157.09 87.63 4.99
N LYS A 845 157.64 86.78 4.11
CA LYS A 845 156.83 85.97 3.17
C LYS A 845 155.90 84.98 3.88
N SER A 846 156.32 84.37 4.99
CA SER A 846 155.48 83.42 5.72
C SER A 846 154.37 84.11 6.52
N ALA A 847 154.61 85.31 7.04
CA ALA A 847 153.62 86.12 7.73
C ALA A 847 152.54 86.64 6.76
N ALA A 848 152.94 87.13 5.58
CA ALA A 848 152.00 87.53 4.53
C ALA A 848 151.08 86.38 4.09
N ALA A 849 151.56 85.12 4.12
CA ALA A 849 150.74 83.96 3.75
C ALA A 849 149.68 83.56 4.80
N GLN A 850 149.81 83.95 6.07
CA GLN A 850 148.79 83.67 7.11
C GLN A 850 147.80 84.82 7.31
N GLU A 851 148.05 85.99 6.73
CA GLU A 851 147.21 87.19 6.87
C GLU A 851 145.74 86.91 6.45
N GLU A 852 145.50 86.09 5.42
CA GLU A 852 144.14 85.69 5.00
C GLU A 852 143.41 84.82 6.03
N ARG A 853 144.11 84.00 6.83
CA ARG A 853 143.50 83.17 7.88
C ARG A 853 143.13 83.99 9.11
N PHE A 854 143.93 85.01 9.45
CA PHE A 854 143.56 85.96 10.49
C PHE A 854 142.39 86.85 10.06
N ALA A 855 142.38 87.33 8.80
CA ALA A 855 141.25 88.10 8.26
C ALA A 855 139.92 87.31 8.25
N ALA A 856 139.97 85.97 8.17
CA ALA A 856 138.78 85.13 8.29
C ALA A 856 138.23 85.06 9.73
N LEU A 857 139.08 85.17 10.75
CA LEU A 857 138.68 85.25 12.17
C LEU A 857 138.14 86.65 12.55
N GLU A 858 138.43 87.68 11.75
CA GLU A 858 137.87 89.03 11.91
C GLU A 858 136.43 89.17 11.37
N ARG A 859 135.90 88.16 10.67
CA ARG A 859 134.48 88.14 10.24
C ARG A 859 133.60 87.68 11.40
N LEU A 860 132.69 88.57 11.82
CA LEU A 860 131.67 88.26 12.85
C LEU A 860 130.91 86.97 12.52
N THR A 861 130.70 86.14 13.52
CA THR A 861 129.82 84.97 13.42
C THR A 861 128.35 85.42 13.30
N THR A 862 127.51 84.59 12.69
CA THR A 862 126.04 84.75 12.62
C THR A 862 125.37 84.90 13.98
N LEU A 863 125.98 84.38 15.05
CA LEU A 863 125.56 84.63 16.44
C LEU A 863 125.75 86.11 16.80
N GLU A 864 126.92 86.68 16.50
CA GLU A 864 127.25 88.09 16.77
C GLU A 864 126.46 89.05 15.86
N LEU A 865 126.17 88.65 14.61
CA LEU A 865 125.26 89.36 13.71
C LEU A 865 123.81 89.34 14.24
N LYS A 866 123.33 88.23 14.79
CA LYS A 866 122.00 88.15 15.43
C LYS A 866 121.95 88.86 16.78
N GLU A 867 123.06 89.00 17.51
CA GLU A 867 123.11 89.84 18.72
C GLU A 867 123.09 91.33 18.36
N LEU A 868 123.79 91.76 17.31
CA LEU A 868 123.74 93.14 16.79
C LEU A 868 122.37 93.46 16.16
N GLN A 869 121.82 92.56 15.34
CA GLN A 869 120.45 92.68 14.81
C GLN A 869 119.42 92.58 15.92
N GLY A 870 119.64 91.78 16.97
CA GLY A 870 118.79 91.71 18.15
C GLY A 870 118.81 93.03 18.93
N MET A 871 119.96 93.68 19.05
CA MET A 871 120.07 95.00 19.67
C MET A 871 119.46 96.11 18.80
N GLU A 872 119.60 96.04 17.47
CA GLU A 872 118.95 96.94 16.51
C GLU A 872 117.43 96.74 16.45
N ASP A 873 116.94 95.50 16.42
CA ASP A 873 115.53 95.14 16.48
C ASP A 873 114.92 95.52 17.83
N ILE A 874 115.62 95.36 18.96
CA ILE A 874 115.15 95.86 20.27
C ILE A 874 115.07 97.39 20.26
N GLN A 875 116.02 98.08 19.63
CA GLN A 875 115.98 99.54 19.50
C GLN A 875 114.90 100.02 18.54
N GLU A 876 114.71 99.36 17.39
CA GLU A 876 113.65 99.65 16.43
C GLU A 876 112.27 99.30 16.98
N ARG A 877 112.13 98.18 17.69
CA ARG A 877 110.89 97.80 18.37
C ARG A 877 110.59 98.73 19.54
N ARG A 878 111.60 99.25 20.26
CA ARG A 878 111.43 100.38 21.21
C ARG A 878 111.03 101.68 20.52
N ARG A 879 111.58 102.00 19.34
CA ARG A 879 111.19 103.18 18.55
C ARG A 879 109.78 103.04 17.96
N ALA A 880 109.41 101.84 17.51
CA ALA A 880 108.08 101.50 16.99
C ALA A 880 107.04 101.47 18.12
N LEU A 881 107.37 100.91 19.30
CA LEU A 881 106.55 101.00 20.50
C LEU A 881 106.38 102.43 20.98
N ARG A 882 107.41 103.30 20.91
CA ARG A 882 107.24 104.74 21.20
C ARG A 882 106.37 105.45 20.16
N ARG A 883 106.52 105.15 18.86
CA ARG A 883 105.63 105.68 17.81
C ARG A 883 104.19 105.19 18.00
N LEU A 884 103.99 103.94 18.41
CA LEU A 884 102.68 103.36 18.70
C LEU A 884 102.09 103.96 19.99
N ASP A 885 102.89 104.16 21.05
CA ASP A 885 102.49 104.80 22.31
C ASP A 885 102.15 106.28 22.13
N ASP A 886 102.90 107.02 21.30
CA ASP A 886 102.59 108.40 20.91
C ASP A 886 101.31 108.47 20.05
N HIS A 887 101.09 107.48 19.17
CA HIS A 887 99.86 107.38 18.37
C HIS A 887 98.64 107.02 19.23
N LEU A 888 98.80 106.16 20.23
CA LEU A 888 97.76 105.73 21.18
C LEU A 888 97.44 106.81 22.24
N ARG A 889 98.43 107.61 22.69
CA ARG A 889 98.22 108.80 23.54
C ARG A 889 97.49 109.92 22.78
N SER A 890 97.74 110.05 21.48
CA SER A 890 97.01 110.97 20.60
C SER A 890 95.59 110.51 20.27
N SER A 891 95.28 109.21 20.38
CA SER A 891 93.97 108.66 20.00
C SER A 891 92.95 108.57 21.15
N GLY A 892 93.31 109.01 22.36
CA GLY A 892 92.38 109.14 23.49
C GLY A 892 91.82 107.82 24.04
N ILE A 893 92.46 106.67 23.78
CA ILE A 893 91.98 105.35 24.20
C ILE A 893 93.16 104.59 24.84
N TYR A 894 93.45 104.85 26.11
CA TYR A 894 94.30 103.98 26.92
C TYR A 894 94.07 104.19 28.43
N GLU A 895 93.54 103.18 29.13
CA GLU A 895 93.61 103.02 30.60
C GLU A 895 93.68 101.50 30.94
N PRO A 896 94.66 101.01 31.75
CA PRO A 896 95.18 99.64 31.63
C PRO A 896 94.78 98.69 32.78
N PHE A 897 94.19 97.54 32.42
CA PHE A 897 93.98 96.37 33.27
C PHE A 897 95.29 95.57 33.52
N GLU A 898 96.31 95.79 32.71
CA GLU A 898 97.55 94.97 32.68
C GLU A 898 98.60 95.35 33.74
N LEU A 899 98.45 96.50 34.44
CA LEU A 899 99.37 96.93 35.49
C LEU A 899 99.18 96.18 36.83
N LYS A 900 98.09 95.42 36.98
CA LYS A 900 97.77 94.63 38.17
C LYS A 900 98.30 93.20 38.08
N GLU A 901 98.23 92.59 36.89
CA GLU A 901 98.82 91.27 36.65
C GLU A 901 100.35 91.32 36.57
N MET A 902 100.93 92.39 36.03
CA MET A 902 102.38 92.56 35.98
C MET A 902 103.01 92.73 37.36
N ARG A 903 102.37 93.50 38.26
CA ARG A 903 102.84 93.63 39.66
C ARG A 903 102.70 92.33 40.47
N ALA A 904 101.65 91.55 40.23
CA ALA A 904 101.47 90.26 40.89
C ALA A 904 102.51 89.21 40.43
N ARG A 905 102.85 89.19 39.13
CA ARG A 905 103.90 88.33 38.57
C ARG A 905 105.31 88.79 38.96
N GLU A 906 105.55 90.09 39.12
CA GLU A 906 106.82 90.64 39.62
C GLU A 906 107.05 90.31 41.10
N GLU A 907 106.05 90.45 41.99
CA GLU A 907 106.16 90.09 43.41
C GLU A 907 106.41 88.58 43.62
N GLU A 908 105.81 87.72 42.79
CA GLU A 908 106.03 86.27 42.84
C GLU A 908 107.42 85.85 42.31
N GLN A 909 107.94 86.57 41.30
CA GLN A 909 109.30 86.38 40.77
C GLN A 909 110.40 86.98 41.67
N GLU A 910 110.13 88.05 42.42
CA GLU A 910 111.06 88.60 43.42
C GLU A 910 111.16 87.72 44.66
N ARG A 911 110.05 87.13 45.14
CA ARG A 911 110.10 86.13 46.24
C ARG A 911 110.90 84.89 45.84
N ARG A 912 110.74 84.40 44.61
CA ARG A 912 111.55 83.28 44.07
C ARG A 912 113.02 83.65 43.93
N ARG A 913 113.35 84.85 43.45
CA ARG A 913 114.74 85.33 43.35
C ARG A 913 115.41 85.53 44.71
N GLN A 914 114.71 86.07 45.72
CA GLN A 914 115.23 86.19 47.08
C GLN A 914 115.46 84.82 47.74
N GLN A 915 114.60 83.83 47.44
CA GLN A 915 114.74 82.46 47.91
C GLN A 915 115.91 81.72 47.23
N GLU A 916 116.08 81.88 45.90
CA GLU A 916 117.24 81.37 45.13
C GLU A 916 118.56 82.08 45.47
N GLU A 917 118.54 83.36 45.87
CA GLU A 917 119.72 84.13 46.29
C GLU A 917 120.15 83.78 47.73
N LEU A 918 119.19 83.52 48.63
CA LEU A 918 119.45 82.93 49.96
C LEU A 918 119.98 81.49 49.84
N GLU A 919 119.48 80.69 48.90
CA GLU A 919 119.98 79.34 48.60
C GLU A 919 121.37 79.37 47.94
N ARG A 920 121.68 80.37 47.10
CA ARG A 920 123.03 80.59 46.52
C ARG A 920 124.06 81.05 47.55
N LEU A 921 123.69 81.88 48.53
CA LEU A 921 124.58 82.28 49.63
C LEU A 921 124.81 81.15 50.65
N ALA A 922 123.90 80.18 50.74
CA ALA A 922 124.03 78.98 51.56
C ALA A 922 124.92 77.89 50.91
N ALA A 923 125.12 77.91 49.59
CA ALA A 923 125.90 76.92 48.84
C ALA A 923 127.45 77.09 48.90
N LEU A 924 127.96 78.06 49.68
CA LEU A 924 129.39 78.42 49.77
C LEU A 924 130.12 77.98 51.07
N GLN A 925 129.64 76.96 51.79
CA GLN A 925 130.38 76.34 52.91
C GLN A 925 130.64 74.82 52.70
N PRO A 926 131.83 74.31 53.12
CA PRO A 926 132.19 72.89 53.02
C PRO A 926 131.46 72.04 54.09
N PRO A 927 131.26 70.72 53.86
CA PRO A 927 130.24 69.95 54.56
C PRO A 927 130.71 69.39 55.91
N PRO A 928 129.83 69.28 56.92
CA PRO A 928 130.03 68.41 58.07
C PRO A 928 129.14 67.13 58.01
N SER A 929 129.82 65.99 58.09
CA SER A 929 129.56 64.77 58.90
C SER A 929 128.13 64.32 59.29
N HIS A 930 127.84 63.06 58.89
CA HIS A 930 127.20 61.92 59.61
C HIS A 930 125.70 61.94 60.04
N GLU A 931 124.96 60.94 59.51
CA GLU A 931 123.93 60.05 60.12
C GLU A 931 122.57 60.59 60.64
N PRO A 932 121.50 59.75 60.70
CA PRO A 932 120.92 58.84 59.70
C PRO A 932 119.37 59.00 59.58
N SER A 933 118.69 58.12 58.82
CA SER A 933 117.21 57.90 58.71
C SER A 933 116.55 58.50 57.45
N ALA A 934 115.73 57.81 56.64
CA ALA A 934 115.35 56.40 56.56
C ALA A 934 114.84 56.05 55.16
N GLN A 935 115.26 54.86 54.70
CA GLN A 935 114.55 53.93 53.81
C GLN A 935 114.43 54.24 52.31
N ASP A 936 115.53 53.93 51.62
CA ASP A 936 115.50 53.20 50.35
C ASP A 936 115.26 51.70 50.60
N ARG A 937 114.58 51.01 49.66
CA ARG A 937 115.03 49.70 49.12
C ARG A 937 114.20 49.21 47.92
N VAL A 938 114.86 49.24 46.76
CA VAL A 938 114.97 48.27 45.63
C VAL A 938 113.92 47.17 45.39
N ASP A 939 113.51 47.12 44.11
CA ASP A 939 113.44 46.02 43.13
C ASP A 939 113.37 44.53 43.55
N ALA A 940 112.43 43.85 42.88
CA ALA A 940 112.46 42.49 42.30
C ALA A 940 113.00 41.28 43.11
N GLU A 941 112.13 40.29 43.36
CA GLU A 941 112.25 38.89 42.87
C GLU A 941 111.27 37.89 43.55
N ALA A 942 110.81 36.94 42.73
CA ALA A 942 110.54 35.51 42.96
C ALA A 942 109.61 34.98 44.08
N SER A 943 108.59 34.24 43.61
CA SER A 943 108.12 32.89 44.00
C SER A 943 108.40 32.29 45.39
N ALA A 944 107.30 31.72 45.93
CA ALA A 944 107.17 30.50 46.75
C ALA A 944 106.82 30.65 48.26
N GLU A 945 105.61 30.16 48.55
CA GLU A 945 105.14 29.35 49.70
C GLU A 945 105.90 29.32 51.04
N ALA A 946 105.14 29.55 52.13
CA ALA A 946 105.17 28.78 53.39
C ALA A 946 103.91 29.17 54.21
N VAL A 947 102.92 28.31 54.44
CA VAL A 947 102.90 27.18 55.38
C VAL A 947 103.11 27.60 56.83
N ARG A 948 102.03 27.58 57.62
CA ARG A 948 101.99 27.06 59.01
C ARG A 948 100.55 26.92 59.52
N GLU A 949 100.12 25.66 59.53
CA GLU A 949 99.29 24.99 60.55
C GLU A 949 99.93 25.09 61.96
N PRO A 950 99.32 24.63 63.09
CA PRO A 950 98.29 23.57 63.27
C PRO A 950 97.14 24.04 64.23
N ALA A 951 96.19 23.29 64.80
CA ALA A 951 95.98 21.89 65.15
C ALA A 951 94.49 21.75 65.57
N ILE A 952 93.70 20.73 65.17
CA ILE A 952 93.49 19.42 65.82
C ILE A 952 92.10 19.25 66.52
N LEU A 953 91.40 18.19 66.06
CA LEU A 953 90.45 17.25 66.70
C LEU A 953 88.92 17.50 66.81
N SER A 954 88.22 16.64 66.06
CA SER A 954 87.07 15.76 66.42
C SER A 954 85.74 16.41 66.83
N GLY A 955 84.57 15.96 66.38
CA GLY A 955 84.19 14.81 65.56
C GLY A 955 82.65 14.75 65.45
N ALA A 956 82.20 13.94 64.50
CA ALA A 956 80.89 13.27 64.39
C ALA A 956 79.64 13.93 65.02
N GLU A 957 78.71 14.39 64.19
CA GLU A 957 77.40 13.73 64.01
C GLU A 957 76.70 14.29 62.76
N GLY A 958 75.91 13.43 62.12
CA GLY A 958 75.61 13.51 60.69
C GLY A 958 74.42 14.36 60.26
N VAL A 959 74.08 14.14 58.99
CA VAL A 959 72.97 14.69 58.19
C VAL A 959 73.33 15.94 57.39
N ALA A 960 73.85 15.73 56.18
CA ALA A 960 73.69 16.68 55.09
C ALA A 960 73.78 16.04 53.70
N VAL A 961 72.94 16.59 52.83
CA VAL A 961 73.04 16.73 51.37
C VAL A 961 72.61 15.55 50.51
N SER A 962 71.47 15.72 49.84
CA SER A 962 71.43 15.99 48.39
C SER A 962 69.98 15.86 47.90
N ALA A 963 69.44 16.95 47.37
CA ALA A 963 68.19 16.92 46.60
C ALA A 963 68.55 17.15 45.13
N ALA A 964 68.85 16.05 44.45
CA ALA A 964 68.94 15.89 43.01
C ALA A 964 67.86 14.85 42.63
N ALA A 965 66.96 15.19 41.70
CA ALA A 965 66.97 14.70 40.32
C ALA A 965 66.39 13.27 40.15
N ALA A 966 65.59 13.13 39.07
CA ALA A 966 65.04 11.92 38.43
C ALA A 966 65.85 10.62 38.65
N PRO A 967 65.27 9.39 38.57
CA PRO A 967 64.50 8.92 37.40
C PRO A 967 63.47 7.77 37.66
N ALA A 968 62.81 7.30 36.60
CA ALA A 968 62.27 5.93 36.51
C ALA A 968 63.42 4.90 36.72
N PRO A 969 63.19 3.63 37.13
CA PRO A 969 62.90 2.61 36.12
C PRO A 969 62.15 1.35 36.62
N ALA A 970 61.86 0.50 35.63
CA ALA A 970 61.62 -0.95 35.66
C ALA A 970 62.25 -1.69 36.86
N GLY A 971 61.71 -2.79 37.37
CA GLY A 971 60.80 -3.77 36.80
C GLY A 971 61.31 -5.14 37.24
N ASP A 972 60.42 -6.01 37.70
CA ASP A 972 60.63 -7.47 37.79
C ASP A 972 59.36 -8.04 38.45
N GLY A 973 58.73 -9.10 37.96
CA GLY A 973 59.03 -9.93 36.82
C GLY A 973 58.01 -11.07 36.76
N SER A 974 57.67 -11.44 35.52
CA SER A 974 57.18 -12.77 35.11
C SER A 974 55.75 -13.20 35.45
N PRO A 975 55.17 -14.17 34.70
CA PRO A 975 55.39 -14.52 33.30
C PRO A 975 54.09 -14.82 32.50
N ARG A 976 54.24 -14.79 31.17
CA ARG A 976 53.73 -15.71 30.14
C ARG A 976 52.53 -16.63 30.45
N ALA A 977 51.58 -16.57 29.52
CA ALA A 977 50.45 -17.46 29.27
C ALA A 977 50.63 -18.96 29.59
N THR A 978 49.59 -19.55 30.18
CA THR A 978 49.02 -20.93 30.02
C THR A 978 47.82 -21.05 30.97
N ALA A 979 46.58 -21.19 30.50
CA ALA A 979 45.86 -22.45 30.23
C ALA A 979 45.49 -23.30 31.47
N ALA A 980 44.18 -23.59 31.59
CA ALA A 980 43.55 -24.91 31.87
C ALA A 980 42.60 -25.01 33.09
N ALA A 981 41.33 -25.30 32.78
CA ALA A 981 40.35 -26.17 33.48
C ALA A 981 38.98 -25.93 32.78
N THR A 982 38.19 -26.87 32.22
CA THR A 982 38.05 -28.33 32.32
C THR A 982 37.17 -28.74 31.10
N ALA A 983 37.66 -29.52 30.13
CA ALA A 983 37.48 -30.97 29.91
C ALA A 983 36.62 -31.35 28.67
N LEU A 984 37.29 -32.06 27.76
CA LEU A 984 36.90 -32.82 26.55
C LEU A 984 36.25 -34.18 26.92
N PRO A 985 35.70 -35.04 26.01
CA PRO A 985 36.27 -35.55 24.72
C PRO A 985 35.21 -35.82 23.61
N ALA A 986 35.48 -36.41 22.43
CA ALA A 986 36.56 -36.47 21.44
C ALA A 986 35.86 -37.06 20.17
N SER A 987 36.32 -36.72 18.96
CA SER A 987 35.84 -37.30 17.68
C SER A 987 36.30 -38.76 17.50
N PRO A 988 35.89 -39.52 16.44
CA PRO A 988 36.43 -39.35 15.07
C PRO A 988 35.44 -39.69 13.91
N GLY A 989 35.82 -39.42 12.64
CA GLY A 989 35.12 -39.88 11.41
C GLY A 989 35.35 -41.39 11.11
N PRO A 990 35.05 -41.99 9.92
CA PRO A 990 34.80 -41.43 8.57
C PRO A 990 33.65 -42.12 7.74
N ALA A 991 33.68 -41.97 6.40
CA ALA A 991 32.67 -42.24 5.35
C ALA A 991 32.41 -43.70 4.90
N ALA A 992 31.25 -43.97 4.26
CA ALA A 992 31.06 -44.57 2.91
C ALA A 992 29.65 -45.17 2.63
N ALA A 993 29.11 -44.87 1.42
CA ALA A 993 28.24 -45.61 0.48
C ALA A 993 27.20 -46.68 0.98
N THR A 994 26.00 -46.87 0.42
CA THR A 994 25.63 -47.02 -1.01
C THR A 994 24.08 -47.10 -1.15
N SER A 995 23.53 -46.66 -2.29
CA SER A 995 22.10 -46.77 -2.70
C SER A 995 21.64 -48.23 -2.98
N PRO A 996 20.33 -48.54 -3.18
CA PRO A 996 19.68 -48.34 -4.49
C PRO A 996 18.14 -48.07 -4.49
N ALA A 997 17.59 -47.64 -5.63
CA ALA A 997 16.15 -47.69 -6.01
C ALA A 997 15.82 -49.10 -6.64
N PRO A 998 14.61 -49.51 -7.14
CA PRO A 998 13.40 -48.75 -7.54
C PRO A 998 12.02 -49.49 -7.33
N SER A 999 10.97 -49.00 -8.02
CA SER A 999 9.81 -49.73 -8.61
C SER A 999 8.40 -49.64 -7.99
N THR A 1000 7.43 -49.71 -8.91
CA THR A 1000 6.03 -49.22 -8.92
C THR A 1000 4.99 -50.37 -8.69
N PRO A 1001 3.66 -50.15 -8.79
CA PRO A 1001 2.57 -50.78 -8.02
C PRO A 1001 2.05 -52.10 -8.63
N PRO A 1002 1.09 -52.82 -7.99
CA PRO A 1002 -0.28 -52.92 -8.56
C PRO A 1002 -1.37 -53.29 -7.48
N LYS A 1003 -2.70 -53.41 -7.67
CA LYS A 1003 -3.73 -53.14 -8.69
C LYS A 1003 -5.10 -53.53 -8.07
N ILE A 1004 -6.14 -52.73 -8.38
CA ILE A 1004 -7.45 -53.16 -8.93
C ILE A 1004 -8.29 -54.16 -8.09
N LYS A 1005 -9.50 -53.73 -7.69
CA LYS A 1005 -10.81 -54.12 -8.29
C LYS A 1005 -11.92 -53.38 -7.53
N ARG A 1006 -12.55 -52.40 -8.20
CA ARG A 1006 -13.74 -52.55 -9.08
C ARG A 1006 -15.00 -52.65 -8.24
N SER A 1007 -15.87 -51.64 -8.35
CA SER A 1007 -17.06 -51.67 -9.23
C SER A 1007 -18.23 -52.37 -8.53
N ARG A 1008 -19.48 -51.95 -8.64
CA ARG A 1008 -20.14 -51.27 -9.75
C ARG A 1008 -21.57 -50.99 -9.27
N SER A 1009 -22.16 -49.95 -9.83
CA SER A 1009 -23.55 -49.90 -10.33
C SER A 1009 -24.54 -50.95 -9.80
N LYS A 1010 -25.73 -50.47 -9.44
CA LYS A 1010 -26.90 -50.58 -10.32
C LYS A 1010 -28.10 -49.91 -9.64
N SER A 1011 -28.57 -48.82 -10.24
CA SER A 1011 -30.00 -48.78 -10.58
C SER A 1011 -30.25 -49.93 -11.57
N PRO A 1012 -31.40 -50.58 -11.49
CA PRO A 1012 -32.19 -50.63 -12.71
C PRO A 1012 -33.68 -50.40 -12.44
N PHE A 1013 -34.19 -49.39 -13.14
CA PHE A 1013 -35.44 -49.41 -13.92
C PHE A 1013 -36.67 -50.18 -13.42
N GLY A 1014 -37.77 -49.42 -13.42
CA GLY A 1014 -39.10 -49.88 -13.84
C GLY A 1014 -39.98 -50.34 -12.68
N SER A 1015 -41.28 -50.09 -12.67
CA SER A 1015 -42.16 -49.40 -13.59
C SER A 1015 -43.56 -49.45 -12.96
N TRP A 1016 -44.32 -48.39 -13.14
CA TRP A 1016 -45.74 -48.41 -13.52
C TRP A 1016 -46.87 -48.64 -12.50
N ARG A 1017 -47.89 -47.78 -12.72
CA ARG A 1017 -49.36 -47.99 -12.62
C ARG A 1017 -49.95 -48.00 -11.20
N LYS A 1018 -51.15 -47.45 -10.94
CA LYS A 1018 -52.21 -46.81 -11.75
C LYS A 1018 -53.20 -46.10 -10.81
N LYS A 1019 -53.80 -45.01 -11.32
CA LYS A 1019 -55.18 -44.48 -11.12
C LYS A 1019 -56.08 -45.10 -10.02
N LYS A 1020 -56.77 -44.26 -9.24
CA LYS A 1020 -58.15 -43.78 -9.50
C LYS A 1020 -58.66 -42.82 -8.40
N LEU A 1021 -59.38 -41.78 -8.84
CA LEU A 1021 -60.40 -40.97 -8.15
C LEU A 1021 -61.50 -41.85 -7.52
N PRO A 1022 -62.32 -41.43 -6.52
CA PRO A 1022 -63.20 -40.25 -6.71
C PRO A 1022 -63.74 -39.49 -5.46
N VAL A 1023 -64.52 -38.44 -5.79
CA VAL A 1023 -65.62 -37.77 -5.08
C VAL A 1023 -65.30 -36.61 -4.11
N GLU A 1024 -66.08 -35.56 -4.34
CA GLU A 1024 -66.22 -34.27 -3.66
C GLU A 1024 -66.72 -34.40 -2.22
N GLU A 1025 -66.31 -33.46 -1.36
CA GLU A 1025 -67.19 -32.94 -0.32
C GLU A 1025 -66.77 -31.52 0.04
N GLU A 1026 -67.71 -30.60 -0.14
CA GLU A 1026 -67.67 -29.22 0.32
C GLU A 1026 -67.82 -29.19 1.84
N THR A 1027 -66.93 -28.46 2.53
CA THR A 1027 -67.24 -27.88 3.84
C THR A 1027 -66.62 -26.49 3.93
N GLU A 1028 -67.48 -25.48 3.80
CA GLU A 1028 -67.23 -24.10 4.19
C GLU A 1028 -67.07 -23.98 5.71
N ARG A 1029 -66.16 -23.10 6.17
CA ARG A 1029 -66.33 -22.22 7.34
C ARG A 1029 -65.27 -21.09 7.34
N PRO A 1030 -65.60 -19.91 7.89
CA PRO A 1030 -64.98 -18.63 7.51
C PRO A 1030 -63.81 -18.25 8.44
N ALA A 1031 -62.78 -17.60 7.88
CA ALA A 1031 -61.83 -16.78 8.62
C ALA A 1031 -61.91 -15.37 8.02
N GLU A 1032 -62.50 -14.43 8.76
CA GLU A 1032 -62.95 -13.12 8.24
C GLU A 1032 -61.84 -12.08 8.01
N ASP A 1033 -60.55 -12.41 8.11
CA ASP A 1033 -59.45 -11.42 7.98
C ASP A 1033 -58.31 -11.86 7.03
N GLU A 1034 -58.60 -12.72 6.05
CA GLU A 1034 -57.59 -13.23 5.10
C GLU A 1034 -57.92 -12.83 3.66
N PHE A 1035 -57.02 -12.09 3.00
CA PHE A 1035 -57.15 -11.75 1.59
C PHE A 1035 -56.21 -12.63 0.75
N GLU A 1036 -56.78 -13.42 -0.16
CA GLU A 1036 -56.05 -14.43 -0.93
C GLU A 1036 -56.31 -14.33 -2.45
N GLY A 1037 -55.33 -14.75 -3.25
CA GLY A 1037 -55.48 -14.76 -4.71
C GLY A 1037 -54.21 -15.19 -5.45
N LEU A 1038 -54.37 -15.44 -6.75
CA LEU A 1038 -53.30 -15.96 -7.59
C LEU A 1038 -52.62 -14.82 -8.35
N LEU A 1039 -51.32 -14.60 -8.13
CA LEU A 1039 -50.55 -13.55 -8.80
C LEU A 1039 -49.30 -14.12 -9.47
N LEU A 1040 -48.87 -13.48 -10.54
CA LEU A 1040 -47.55 -13.72 -11.11
C LEU A 1040 -46.55 -12.86 -10.34
N ARG A 1041 -45.62 -13.48 -9.62
CA ARG A 1041 -44.58 -12.80 -8.83
C ARG A 1041 -43.25 -12.86 -9.56
N LYS A 1042 -42.52 -11.75 -9.55
CA LYS A 1042 -41.11 -11.67 -9.92
C LYS A 1042 -40.33 -11.03 -8.77
N HIS A 1043 -39.31 -11.73 -8.28
CA HIS A 1043 -38.38 -11.21 -7.28
C HIS A 1043 -37.29 -10.42 -8.02
N GLU A 1044 -37.17 -9.11 -7.82
CA GLU A 1044 -36.15 -8.29 -8.51
C GLU A 1044 -34.89 -8.12 -7.64
N TRP A 1045 -35.08 -7.83 -6.36
CA TRP A 1045 -34.01 -7.57 -5.40
C TRP A 1045 -34.23 -8.37 -4.12
N GLU A 1046 -33.19 -9.05 -3.63
CA GLU A 1046 -33.18 -9.80 -2.36
C GLU A 1046 -32.78 -8.89 -1.19
N SER A 1047 -32.02 -7.82 -1.46
CA SER A 1047 -31.68 -6.72 -0.56
C SER A 1047 -31.27 -5.49 -1.39
N THR A 1048 -31.07 -4.33 -0.76
CA THR A 1048 -30.70 -3.05 -1.44
C THR A 1048 -29.50 -3.17 -2.40
N THR A 1049 -28.61 -4.14 -2.19
CA THR A 1049 -27.37 -4.31 -2.97
C THR A 1049 -27.30 -5.62 -3.75
N LYS A 1050 -28.26 -6.54 -3.57
CA LYS A 1050 -28.21 -7.88 -4.18
C LYS A 1050 -29.47 -8.16 -4.99
N LYS A 1051 -29.31 -8.35 -6.30
CA LYS A 1051 -30.39 -8.81 -7.19
C LYS A 1051 -30.77 -10.25 -6.85
N ALA A 1052 -32.05 -10.59 -6.95
CA ALA A 1052 -32.52 -11.94 -6.65
C ALA A 1052 -31.90 -12.98 -7.61
N SER A 1053 -31.56 -14.16 -7.08
CA SER A 1053 -30.92 -15.25 -7.84
C SER A 1053 -31.82 -15.81 -8.94
N ASN A 1054 -33.13 -15.83 -8.72
CA ASN A 1054 -34.13 -16.13 -9.74
C ASN A 1054 -35.10 -14.96 -9.93
N ARG A 1055 -35.10 -14.39 -11.15
CA ARG A 1055 -35.91 -13.22 -11.53
C ARG A 1055 -36.95 -13.58 -12.62
N SER A 1056 -37.25 -14.86 -12.79
CA SER A 1056 -38.35 -15.31 -13.64
C SER A 1056 -39.70 -14.95 -13.01
N TRP A 1057 -40.72 -14.74 -13.83
CA TRP A 1057 -42.10 -14.63 -13.34
C TRP A 1057 -42.62 -16.02 -12.95
N GLU A 1058 -43.03 -16.19 -11.69
CA GLU A 1058 -43.59 -17.43 -11.16
C GLU A 1058 -45.05 -17.20 -10.78
N LYS A 1059 -45.95 -18.13 -11.16
CA LYS A 1059 -47.37 -18.05 -10.81
C LYS A 1059 -47.55 -18.66 -9.43
N LEU A 1060 -47.91 -17.85 -8.44
CA LEU A 1060 -48.00 -18.25 -7.04
C LEU A 1060 -49.35 -17.87 -6.45
N TYR A 1061 -49.78 -18.60 -5.43
CA TYR A 1061 -50.95 -18.29 -4.63
C TYR A 1061 -50.50 -17.50 -3.41
N LEU A 1062 -50.98 -16.27 -3.27
CA LEU A 1062 -50.58 -15.34 -2.22
C LEU A 1062 -51.71 -15.16 -1.22
N VAL A 1063 -51.36 -15.11 0.07
CA VAL A 1063 -52.31 -14.92 1.18
C VAL A 1063 -51.77 -13.84 2.10
N ILE A 1064 -52.59 -12.81 2.35
CA ILE A 1064 -52.34 -11.78 3.36
C ILE A 1064 -53.06 -12.21 4.64
N ARG A 1065 -52.30 -12.38 5.73
CA ARG A 1065 -52.81 -12.64 7.08
C ARG A 1065 -52.29 -11.57 8.02
N GLY A 1066 -53.17 -10.65 8.43
CA GLY A 1066 -52.81 -9.50 9.26
C GLY A 1066 -51.72 -8.63 8.62
N THR A 1067 -50.51 -8.64 9.19
CA THR A 1067 -49.35 -7.88 8.69
C THR A 1067 -48.33 -8.73 7.94
N THR A 1068 -48.69 -9.95 7.52
CA THR A 1068 -47.77 -10.86 6.80
C THR A 1068 -48.33 -11.30 5.46
N LEU A 1069 -47.45 -11.43 4.46
CA LEU A 1069 -47.75 -11.95 3.13
C LEU A 1069 -47.02 -13.28 2.91
N ALA A 1070 -47.77 -14.37 2.76
CA ALA A 1070 -47.24 -15.71 2.51
C ALA A 1070 -47.47 -16.16 1.06
N ALA A 1071 -46.55 -16.95 0.52
CA ALA A 1071 -46.61 -17.47 -0.84
C ALA A 1071 -46.68 -19.00 -0.87
N TYR A 1072 -47.58 -19.54 -1.67
CA TYR A 1072 -47.85 -20.97 -1.84
C TYR A 1072 -47.82 -21.35 -3.32
N LYS A 1073 -47.59 -22.64 -3.60
CA LYS A 1073 -47.51 -23.16 -4.97
C LYS A 1073 -48.84 -23.03 -5.74
N ASP A 1074 -49.94 -23.35 -5.08
CA ASP A 1074 -51.31 -23.22 -5.59
C ASP A 1074 -52.30 -23.20 -4.41
N GLN A 1075 -53.58 -22.95 -4.69
CA GLN A 1075 -54.64 -22.92 -3.67
C GLN A 1075 -54.80 -24.28 -2.96
N LYS A 1076 -54.50 -25.39 -3.63
CA LYS A 1076 -54.60 -26.74 -3.06
C LYS A 1076 -53.48 -26.99 -2.03
N HIS A 1077 -52.27 -26.51 -2.31
CA HIS A 1077 -51.12 -26.54 -1.40
C HIS A 1077 -51.41 -25.79 -0.11
N TYR A 1078 -52.00 -24.60 -0.22
CA TYR A 1078 -52.41 -23.81 0.94
C TYR A 1078 -53.47 -24.52 1.79
N ARG A 1079 -54.47 -25.17 1.18
CA ARG A 1079 -55.52 -25.91 1.91
C ARG A 1079 -55.04 -27.22 2.54
N GLN A 1080 -54.05 -27.89 1.96
CA GLN A 1080 -53.55 -29.18 2.44
C GLN A 1080 -52.43 -29.03 3.47
N GLU A 1081 -51.51 -28.07 3.27
CA GLU A 1081 -50.37 -27.82 4.14
C GLU A 1081 -50.19 -26.29 4.37
N PRO A 1082 -51.00 -25.66 5.24
CA PRO A 1082 -50.97 -24.21 5.47
C PRO A 1082 -49.65 -23.68 6.03
N GLU A 1083 -48.87 -24.56 6.70
CA GLU A 1083 -47.56 -24.22 7.28
C GLU A 1083 -46.40 -24.43 6.30
N SER A 1084 -46.66 -25.04 5.15
CA SER A 1084 -45.67 -25.34 4.10
C SER A 1084 -45.69 -24.24 3.04
N HIS A 1085 -44.66 -23.41 3.05
CA HIS A 1085 -44.54 -22.25 2.17
C HIS A 1085 -43.79 -22.61 0.88
N TYR A 1086 -44.02 -21.86 -0.20
CA TYR A 1086 -43.36 -22.09 -1.48
C TYR A 1086 -41.83 -22.06 -1.33
N ARG A 1087 -41.16 -23.18 -1.64
CA ARG A 1087 -39.70 -23.39 -1.47
C ARG A 1087 -39.17 -23.13 -0.05
N ASN A 1088 -39.99 -23.30 0.99
CA ASN A 1088 -39.66 -22.95 2.38
C ASN A 1088 -39.30 -21.46 2.57
N GLU A 1089 -39.83 -20.58 1.72
CA GLU A 1089 -39.68 -19.13 1.90
C GLU A 1089 -40.44 -18.67 3.15
N LEU A 1090 -39.82 -17.81 3.98
CA LEU A 1090 -40.47 -17.24 5.16
C LEU A 1090 -41.54 -16.21 4.75
N PRO A 1091 -42.67 -16.11 5.49
CA PRO A 1091 -43.67 -15.06 5.27
C PRO A 1091 -43.03 -13.66 5.31
N VAL A 1092 -43.44 -12.82 4.36
CA VAL A 1092 -42.92 -11.46 4.20
C VAL A 1092 -43.66 -10.53 5.16
N ASP A 1093 -42.91 -9.82 6.01
CA ASP A 1093 -43.46 -8.84 6.96
C ASP A 1093 -43.80 -7.51 6.25
N LEU A 1094 -45.06 -7.08 6.33
CA LEU A 1094 -45.58 -5.88 5.68
C LEU A 1094 -45.51 -4.63 6.56
N ARG A 1095 -45.14 -4.72 7.85
CA ARG A 1095 -45.18 -3.60 8.82
C ARG A 1095 -44.38 -2.35 8.40
N THR A 1096 -43.40 -2.51 7.52
CA THR A 1096 -42.52 -1.44 7.02
C THR A 1096 -42.37 -1.47 5.49
N ALA A 1097 -43.26 -2.20 4.80
CA ALA A 1097 -43.23 -2.33 3.36
C ALA A 1097 -43.99 -1.18 2.67
N THR A 1098 -43.63 -0.86 1.42
CA THR A 1098 -44.37 0.08 0.57
C THR A 1098 -44.89 -0.62 -0.68
N ALA A 1099 -46.20 -0.55 -0.93
CA ALA A 1099 -46.84 -1.10 -2.12
C ALA A 1099 -47.33 0.02 -3.04
N GLU A 1100 -46.81 0.07 -4.27
CA GLU A 1100 -47.13 1.10 -5.27
C GLU A 1100 -47.37 0.50 -6.66
N ARG A 1101 -48.11 1.21 -7.52
CA ARG A 1101 -48.26 0.81 -8.92
C ARG A 1101 -46.94 1.02 -9.67
N ALA A 1102 -46.46 0.00 -10.37
CA ALA A 1102 -45.18 0.07 -11.10
C ALA A 1102 -45.38 0.78 -12.45
N THR A 1103 -45.42 2.11 -12.45
CA THR A 1103 -45.65 2.94 -13.65
C THR A 1103 -44.46 2.94 -14.62
N ASP A 1104 -43.28 2.61 -14.12
CA ASP A 1104 -42.01 2.47 -14.86
C ASP A 1104 -41.86 1.10 -15.56
N TYR A 1105 -42.72 0.12 -15.24
CA TYR A 1105 -42.64 -1.23 -15.81
C TYR A 1105 -43.59 -1.40 -17.00
N THR A 1106 -43.06 -1.28 -18.23
CA THR A 1106 -43.86 -1.30 -19.48
C THR A 1106 -44.03 -2.68 -20.12
N LYS A 1107 -43.29 -3.70 -19.67
CA LYS A 1107 -43.25 -5.04 -20.32
C LYS A 1107 -44.50 -5.88 -20.10
N LYS A 1108 -45.26 -5.62 -19.04
CA LYS A 1108 -46.53 -6.30 -18.73
C LYS A 1108 -47.52 -5.30 -18.15
N LYS A 1109 -48.80 -5.46 -18.51
CA LYS A 1109 -49.90 -4.62 -17.99
C LYS A 1109 -50.30 -5.08 -16.58
N HIS A 1110 -50.88 -4.17 -15.81
CA HIS A 1110 -51.41 -4.39 -14.46
C HIS A 1110 -50.38 -4.95 -13.45
N VAL A 1111 -49.23 -4.27 -13.34
CA VAL A 1111 -48.14 -4.63 -12.43
C VAL A 1111 -48.04 -3.65 -11.27
N PHE A 1112 -47.86 -4.17 -10.06
CA PHE A 1112 -47.53 -3.40 -8.86
C PHE A 1112 -46.21 -3.88 -8.24
N ARG A 1113 -45.58 -2.99 -7.48
CA ARG A 1113 -44.30 -3.20 -6.80
C ARG A 1113 -44.51 -3.18 -5.29
N LEU A 1114 -43.90 -4.16 -4.61
CA LEU A 1114 -43.78 -4.22 -3.16
C LEU A 1114 -42.30 -4.08 -2.79
N LYS A 1115 -41.94 -3.03 -2.05
CA LYS A 1115 -40.59 -2.83 -1.51
C LYS A 1115 -40.61 -3.09 0.00
N LEU A 1116 -39.66 -3.88 0.47
CA LEU A 1116 -39.48 -4.22 1.88
C LEU A 1116 -38.42 -3.32 2.52
N SER A 1117 -38.42 -3.23 3.85
CA SER A 1117 -37.47 -2.41 4.62
C SER A 1117 -36.02 -2.93 4.55
N ASN A 1118 -35.81 -4.21 4.24
CA ASN A 1118 -34.49 -4.79 3.97
C ASN A 1118 -33.97 -4.48 2.55
N GLY A 1119 -34.71 -3.69 1.77
CA GLY A 1119 -34.40 -3.35 0.38
C GLY A 1119 -34.72 -4.46 -0.62
N GLY A 1120 -35.44 -5.50 -0.21
CA GLY A 1120 -35.99 -6.50 -1.13
C GLY A 1120 -37.13 -5.91 -1.95
N GLU A 1121 -37.19 -6.21 -3.24
CA GLU A 1121 -38.22 -5.71 -4.15
C GLU A 1121 -38.88 -6.85 -4.94
N PHE A 1122 -40.20 -6.86 -4.94
CA PHE A 1122 -41.04 -7.79 -5.67
C PHE A 1122 -41.96 -7.05 -6.63
N LEU A 1123 -42.09 -7.58 -7.85
CA LEU A 1123 -43.10 -7.17 -8.81
C LEU A 1123 -44.20 -8.23 -8.88
N PHE A 1124 -45.44 -7.80 -8.88
CA PHE A 1124 -46.61 -8.66 -8.98
C PHE A 1124 -47.48 -8.22 -10.14
N GLN A 1125 -47.90 -9.18 -10.97
CA GLN A 1125 -48.82 -8.94 -12.07
C GLN A 1125 -50.19 -9.54 -11.73
N ALA A 1126 -51.21 -8.69 -11.76
CA ALA A 1126 -52.63 -9.05 -11.64
C ALA A 1126 -53.24 -9.32 -13.03
N LYS A 1127 -54.41 -9.96 -13.08
CA LYS A 1127 -55.10 -10.31 -14.33
C LYS A 1127 -55.71 -9.08 -15.02
N ASP A 1128 -56.20 -8.11 -14.25
CA ASP A 1128 -56.90 -6.92 -14.71
C ASP A 1128 -56.64 -5.70 -13.78
N GLU A 1129 -57.14 -4.54 -14.18
CA GLU A 1129 -57.01 -3.26 -13.46
C GLU A 1129 -57.75 -3.29 -12.10
N GLU A 1130 -58.84 -4.05 -12.01
CA GLU A 1130 -59.66 -4.17 -10.80
C GLU A 1130 -58.95 -5.00 -9.73
N GLU A 1131 -58.40 -6.17 -10.10
CA GLU A 1131 -57.63 -7.03 -9.20
C GLU A 1131 -56.33 -6.34 -8.75
N LEU A 1132 -55.66 -5.60 -9.63
CA LEU A 1132 -54.52 -4.75 -9.26
C LEU A 1132 -54.89 -3.75 -8.16
N SER A 1133 -56.02 -3.05 -8.33
CA SER A 1133 -56.48 -2.02 -7.41
C SER A 1133 -56.90 -2.61 -6.07
N GLN A 1134 -57.56 -3.77 -6.08
CA GLN A 1134 -57.93 -4.53 -4.87
C GLN A 1134 -56.70 -4.99 -4.09
N TRP A 1135 -55.70 -5.58 -4.75
CA TRP A 1135 -54.45 -6.01 -4.10
C TRP A 1135 -53.68 -4.84 -3.50
N LEU A 1136 -53.57 -3.71 -4.20
CA LEU A 1136 -52.93 -2.51 -3.66
C LEU A 1136 -53.67 -1.95 -2.45
N GLN A 1137 -55.01 -1.89 -2.50
CA GLN A 1137 -55.83 -1.41 -1.38
C GLN A 1137 -55.66 -2.28 -0.13
N GLN A 1138 -55.67 -3.61 -0.29
CA GLN A 1138 -55.52 -4.55 0.84
C GLN A 1138 -54.10 -4.55 1.41
N LEU A 1139 -53.07 -4.50 0.56
CA LEU A 1139 -51.68 -4.36 1.02
C LEU A 1139 -51.48 -3.03 1.76
N GLN A 1140 -52.02 -1.92 1.24
CA GLN A 1140 -51.95 -0.62 1.90
C GLN A 1140 -52.73 -0.59 3.21
N ALA A 1141 -53.88 -1.26 3.30
CA ALA A 1141 -54.63 -1.41 4.55
C ALA A 1141 -53.84 -2.23 5.60
N ALA A 1142 -53.21 -3.33 5.18
CA ALA A 1142 -52.35 -4.15 6.04
C ALA A 1142 -51.08 -3.39 6.52
N ILE A 1143 -50.51 -2.54 5.66
CA ILE A 1143 -49.38 -1.65 6.00
C ILE A 1143 -49.83 -0.53 6.97
N ALA A 1144 -51.05 -0.01 6.81
CA ALA A 1144 -51.57 1.15 7.56
C ALA A 1144 -52.10 0.82 8.97
N GLN A 1145 -52.17 -0.45 9.38
CA GLN A 1145 -52.65 -0.89 10.71
C GLN A 1145 -51.78 -0.42 11.91
N LEU A 1146 -50.91 0.59 11.74
CA LEU A 1146 -50.00 1.13 12.75
C LEU A 1146 -50.22 2.60 13.15
N LEU A 1147 -51.42 3.16 12.99
CA LEU A 1147 -51.73 4.53 13.44
C LEU A 1147 -53.03 4.64 14.27
N HIS A 1148 -52.83 4.79 15.60
CA HIS A 1148 -53.71 5.33 16.66
C HIS A 1148 -54.79 4.45 17.35
N PRO A 1149 -55.03 4.64 18.67
CA PRO A 1149 -54.05 4.61 19.77
C PRO A 1149 -54.52 3.84 21.02
N GLN A 1150 -53.55 3.55 21.88
CA GLN A 1150 -53.69 3.15 23.28
C GLN A 1150 -54.78 3.91 24.06
N LYS A 1151 -55.74 3.18 24.61
CA LYS A 1151 -56.30 3.38 25.96
C LYS A 1151 -57.02 2.10 26.38
N GLU A 1152 -56.83 1.73 27.65
CA GLU A 1152 -57.51 0.63 28.36
C GLU A 1152 -57.01 -0.80 28.13
N LEU A 1153 -55.72 -1.05 28.37
CA LEU A 1153 -55.24 -2.29 28.99
C LEU A 1153 -54.17 -2.02 30.07
N SER A 1154 -54.15 -0.80 30.62
CA SER A 1154 -53.36 -0.41 31.81
C SER A 1154 -53.88 -1.00 33.13
N TYR A 1155 -54.79 -1.98 33.08
CA TYR A 1155 -55.28 -2.68 34.26
C TYR A 1155 -54.64 -4.05 34.49
N LYS A 1156 -53.76 -4.54 33.60
CA LYS A 1156 -53.07 -5.84 33.80
C LYS A 1156 -51.54 -5.79 33.82
N ALA A 1157 -50.91 -4.73 33.30
CA ALA A 1157 -49.45 -4.57 33.36
C ALA A 1157 -48.93 -3.89 34.64
N ALA A 1158 -49.82 -3.34 35.48
CA ALA A 1158 -49.50 -2.77 36.78
C ALA A 1158 -49.40 -3.84 37.90
N GLU A 1159 -49.94 -5.04 37.69
CA GLU A 1159 -49.89 -6.14 38.68
C GLU A 1159 -48.63 -7.03 38.55
N GLU A 1160 -47.98 -7.08 37.39
CA GLU A 1160 -46.84 -8.00 37.19
C GLU A 1160 -45.46 -7.35 37.35
N ARG A 1161 -45.32 -6.03 37.14
CA ARG A 1161 -44.07 -5.34 37.51
C ARG A 1161 -43.90 -5.16 39.01
N GLY A 1162 -44.98 -5.24 39.79
CA GLY A 1162 -44.94 -5.23 41.26
C GLY A 1162 -44.42 -6.54 41.88
N ARG A 1163 -44.48 -7.68 41.16
CA ARG A 1163 -44.09 -8.99 41.72
C ARG A 1163 -42.65 -9.41 41.43
N GLN A 1164 -42.00 -8.88 40.40
CA GLN A 1164 -40.61 -9.25 40.09
C GLN A 1164 -39.56 -8.30 40.69
N ALA A 1165 -39.92 -7.04 41.01
CA ALA A 1165 -39.02 -6.12 41.70
C ALA A 1165 -38.88 -6.43 43.21
N THR A 1166 -39.88 -7.07 43.82
CA THR A 1166 -39.86 -7.49 45.23
C THR A 1166 -39.00 -8.74 45.47
N ALA A 1167 -38.74 -9.56 44.45
CA ALA A 1167 -37.89 -10.75 44.59
C ALA A 1167 -36.38 -10.44 44.50
N SER A 1168 -35.97 -9.45 43.69
CA SER A 1168 -34.54 -9.09 43.57
C SER A 1168 -34.03 -8.23 44.72
N LEU A 1169 -34.88 -7.40 45.33
CA LEU A 1169 -34.49 -6.61 46.51
C LEU A 1169 -34.33 -7.45 47.79
N LEU A 1170 -35.06 -8.57 47.90
CA LEU A 1170 -34.94 -9.51 49.03
C LEU A 1170 -33.70 -10.42 48.92
N HIS A 1171 -33.21 -10.70 47.71
CA HIS A 1171 -31.99 -11.49 47.55
C HIS A 1171 -30.72 -10.68 47.84
N HIS A 1172 -30.73 -9.38 47.54
CA HIS A 1172 -29.54 -8.54 47.77
C HIS A 1172 -29.41 -8.03 49.22
N GLN A 1173 -30.49 -7.95 49.99
CA GLN A 1173 -30.45 -7.51 51.40
C GLN A 1173 -30.18 -8.63 52.42
N LEU A 1174 -30.31 -9.92 52.05
CA LEU A 1174 -30.03 -11.05 52.94
C LEU A 1174 -28.55 -11.50 52.94
N LEU A 1175 -27.75 -11.08 51.96
CA LEU A 1175 -26.32 -11.40 51.88
C LEU A 1175 -25.41 -10.36 52.54
N THR A 1176 -25.90 -9.14 52.79
CA THR A 1176 -25.08 -8.06 53.39
C THR A 1176 -25.24 -7.92 54.90
N ALA A 1177 -26.11 -8.71 55.55
CA ALA A 1177 -26.34 -8.65 57.00
C ALA A 1177 -25.73 -9.83 57.79
N LYS A 1178 -24.82 -10.63 57.20
CA LYS A 1178 -24.21 -11.79 57.89
C LYS A 1178 -22.68 -11.87 57.89
N VAL A 1179 -21.95 -10.81 57.55
CA VAL A 1179 -20.49 -10.73 57.82
C VAL A 1179 -20.06 -9.29 58.15
N VAL A 1180 -20.67 -8.70 59.18
CA VAL A 1180 -19.97 -7.81 60.15
C VAL A 1180 -20.29 -8.34 61.54
N TYR A 1181 -19.90 -9.59 61.75
CA TYR A 1181 -19.50 -10.17 63.04
C TYR A 1181 -18.46 -11.25 62.73
N VAL A 1182 -17.40 -10.86 62.01
CA VAL A 1182 -15.99 -11.24 62.17
C VAL A 1182 -15.22 -10.33 61.19
N LEU A 1183 -14.60 -9.30 61.77
CA LEU A 1183 -13.64 -8.33 61.20
C LEU A 1183 -14.18 -7.23 60.28
#